data_AF-R7SL03-F1
#
_entry.id   AF-R7SL03-F1
#
_cell.length_a   1.000
_cell.length_b   1.000
_cell.length_c   1.000
_cell.angle_alpha   90.00
_cell.angle_beta   90.00
_cell.angle_gamma   90.00
#
_symmetry.space_group_name_H-M   'P 1'
#
loop_
_entity.id
_entity.type
_entity.pdbx_description
1 polymer ?
#
loop_
_entity_poly.entity_id
_entity_poly.type
_entity_poly.pdbx_seq_one_letter_code
_entity_poly.pdbx_strand_id
1 'polypeptide(L)'
;MNDDQTEIYDELSSSVELLFTAQHRVFLFMILVMGRRFRILRWDRAGVISTPPVDYFEQPTIACDYLYHLCRLGDDSLGFDPTATRLRPNDVDFLRMDVAALPDAKDVDHSERDLSEGDVREPFTFAYIRSLFRTSLDCDWPRHRLVVQDGGQKHDYLVGKPTFHASGTMGRGTRGYVAYECSSRRFVWLKDAWRASYKITDREGDILAKLNAAKVTNVPTLVCHGDVNNQTTITADWWERQSSLLSRHASRAGSSRSSSNTSSDPISLSGRKRKRAEDAMVRTLPMQSDGSMPHAIAETTGPLRQHTHYRVVMAEVCLPLKIFQYGQQLVSIVLDCIRAHHQVSVKPTLRLLHCDISSGNILIYPKVIRDEDGTNPWMVWTGILSDWEMSKPIDAQEAPSGATRANRMSTKGTYQFMSVNLLSDLSKPVKVSDELESFLHVLLYYSVRYLQSNCSSVTGFIKGYFDTYAGPDCQYTCGQKSVTMQSSGVLQIQRPYMPLQFFSPMDNILITMVKCFAAHYKVLDHEARKARPHRPPPRCDPPSPRDDGDKLAVLPDSNESGSGIADVDWDNLDDDLLDSIPTPEELQLASKVTTHDFMLDYLAEILHHQRWRLGDRITPAPPPETSGAKLDGDSLRRSVAIPTETSTGNKRLRTKGPERGVSLPARLHSSTRRSRPRPRTLPMRARS
;
A
#
# COMPACT_ATOMS: atom_id res chain seq x y z
N MET A 1 -15.48 13.77 -13.07
CA MET A 1 -16.72 12.97 -13.23
C MET A 1 -17.87 13.74 -12.60
N ASN A 2 -19.12 13.44 -12.98
CA ASN A 2 -20.29 13.85 -12.19
C ASN A 2 -20.50 12.81 -11.07
N ASP A 3 -21.22 13.15 -9.99
CA ASP A 3 -21.31 12.28 -8.80
C ASP A 3 -21.89 10.89 -9.13
N ASP A 4 -22.96 10.82 -9.93
CA ASP A 4 -23.55 9.56 -10.42
C ASP A 4 -22.57 8.69 -11.23
N GLN A 5 -21.57 9.29 -11.89
CA GLN A 5 -20.53 8.54 -12.61
C GLN A 5 -19.50 7.92 -11.66
N THR A 6 -19.27 8.55 -10.51
CA THR A 6 -18.40 8.05 -9.45
C THR A 6 -19.07 6.88 -8.74
N GLU A 7 -20.35 7.01 -8.37
CA GLU A 7 -21.14 5.94 -7.74
C GLU A 7 -21.18 4.67 -8.59
N ILE A 8 -21.50 4.79 -9.89
CA ILE A 8 -21.48 3.66 -10.84
C ILE A 8 -20.07 3.04 -10.95
N TYR A 9 -19.01 3.86 -10.95
CA TYR A 9 -17.64 3.35 -11.01
C TYR A 9 -17.25 2.58 -9.73
N ASP A 10 -17.71 3.02 -8.56
CA ASP A 10 -17.42 2.38 -7.27
C ASP A 10 -18.23 1.08 -7.08
N GLU A 11 -19.47 0.99 -7.57
CA GLU A 11 -20.25 -0.26 -7.61
C GLU A 11 -19.59 -1.32 -8.52
N LEU A 12 -19.20 -0.90 -9.74
CA LEU A 12 -18.49 -1.77 -10.69
C LEU A 12 -17.13 -2.21 -10.10
N SER A 13 -16.40 -1.29 -9.47
CA SER A 13 -15.10 -1.59 -8.85
C SER A 13 -15.23 -2.57 -7.68
N SER A 14 -16.23 -2.38 -6.80
CA SER A 14 -16.52 -3.29 -5.69
C SER A 14 -16.83 -4.71 -6.18
N SER A 15 -17.61 -4.80 -7.26
CA SER A 15 -17.95 -6.08 -7.92
C SER A 15 -16.71 -6.79 -8.51
N VAL A 16 -15.82 -6.02 -9.16
CA VAL A 16 -14.56 -6.53 -9.73
C VAL A 16 -13.59 -6.96 -8.62
N GLU A 17 -13.51 -6.22 -7.51
CA GLU A 17 -12.65 -6.54 -6.37
C GLU A 17 -13.08 -7.82 -5.67
N LEU A 18 -14.38 -8.02 -5.44
CA LEU A 18 -14.92 -9.26 -4.90
C LEU A 18 -14.58 -10.46 -5.81
N LEU A 19 -14.75 -10.30 -7.13
CA LEU A 19 -14.42 -11.34 -8.11
C LEU A 19 -12.91 -11.64 -8.18
N PHE A 20 -12.05 -10.62 -8.15
CA PHE A 20 -10.59 -10.80 -8.08
C PHE A 20 -10.09 -11.32 -6.73
N THR A 21 -10.88 -11.22 -5.66
CA THR A 21 -10.55 -11.79 -4.34
C THR A 21 -10.95 -13.27 -4.29
N ALA A 22 -12.19 -13.60 -4.71
CA ALA A 22 -12.75 -14.96 -4.65
C ALA A 22 -12.34 -15.88 -5.82
N GLN A 23 -11.89 -15.33 -6.95
CA GLN A 23 -11.45 -16.10 -8.12
C GLN A 23 -10.00 -15.76 -8.48
N HIS A 24 -9.23 -16.77 -8.89
CA HIS A 24 -7.89 -16.54 -9.42
C HIS A 24 -7.99 -16.15 -10.90
N ARG A 25 -7.71 -14.88 -11.19
CA ARG A 25 -7.92 -14.26 -12.50
C ARG A 25 -6.73 -13.40 -12.92
N VAL A 26 -6.41 -13.49 -14.20
CA VAL A 26 -5.51 -12.60 -14.94
C VAL A 26 -6.25 -11.34 -15.38
N PHE A 27 -7.54 -11.49 -15.75
CA PHE A 27 -8.44 -10.40 -16.12
C PHE A 27 -9.92 -10.80 -15.99
N LEU A 28 -10.80 -9.83 -16.18
CA LEU A 28 -12.26 -10.02 -16.16
C LEU A 28 -12.91 -9.22 -17.29
N PHE A 29 -13.76 -9.88 -18.08
CA PHE A 29 -14.71 -9.20 -18.97
C PHE A 29 -16.02 -8.91 -18.22
N MET A 30 -16.61 -7.75 -18.49
CA MET A 30 -17.85 -7.28 -17.88
C MET A 30 -18.67 -6.51 -18.92
N ILE A 31 -19.98 -6.74 -18.95
CA ILE A 31 -20.90 -6.02 -19.86
C ILE A 31 -21.58 -4.92 -19.04
N LEU A 32 -21.36 -3.66 -19.42
CA LEU A 32 -22.03 -2.51 -18.81
C LEU A 32 -23.17 -2.07 -19.72
N VAL A 33 -24.41 -2.14 -19.24
CA VAL A 33 -25.61 -1.69 -19.96
C VAL A 33 -26.12 -0.38 -19.34
N MET A 34 -26.35 0.63 -20.17
CA MET A 34 -26.80 1.97 -19.79
C MET A 34 -27.94 2.39 -20.72
N GLY A 35 -29.18 2.20 -20.25
CA GLY A 35 -30.37 2.33 -21.11
C GLY A 35 -30.27 1.42 -22.33
N ARG A 36 -30.50 1.97 -23.53
CA ARG A 36 -30.41 1.24 -24.81
C ARG A 36 -28.99 0.94 -25.31
N ARG A 37 -27.94 1.35 -24.58
CA ARG A 37 -26.54 1.19 -25.01
C ARG A 37 -25.78 0.23 -24.12
N PHE A 38 -24.88 -0.55 -24.70
CA PHE A 38 -23.94 -1.38 -23.93
C PHE A 38 -22.48 -1.06 -24.27
N ARG A 39 -21.59 -1.41 -23.35
CA ARG A 39 -20.14 -1.40 -23.49
C ARG A 39 -19.59 -2.73 -22.98
N ILE A 40 -18.45 -3.14 -23.53
CA ILE A 40 -17.66 -4.23 -22.98
C ILE A 40 -16.48 -3.59 -22.24
N LEU A 41 -16.33 -3.94 -20.96
CA LEU A 41 -15.21 -3.57 -20.11
C LEU A 41 -14.29 -4.79 -19.97
N ARG A 42 -12.97 -4.58 -20.11
CA ARG A 42 -11.95 -5.55 -19.70
C ARG A 42 -11.12 -4.97 -18.58
N TRP A 43 -11.26 -5.52 -17.39
CA TRP A 43 -10.48 -5.18 -16.21
C TRP A 43 -9.26 -6.09 -16.08
N ASP A 44 -8.09 -5.52 -15.82
CA ASP A 44 -6.95 -6.24 -15.23
C ASP A 44 -6.28 -5.38 -14.15
N ARG A 45 -5.24 -5.90 -13.47
CA ARG A 45 -4.59 -5.18 -12.37
C ARG A 45 -3.89 -3.87 -12.77
N ALA A 46 -3.77 -3.56 -14.07
CA ALA A 46 -3.25 -2.27 -14.55
C ALA A 46 -4.34 -1.24 -14.90
N GLY A 47 -5.62 -1.64 -15.04
CA GLY A 47 -6.70 -0.72 -15.35
C GLY A 47 -7.92 -1.38 -16.01
N VAL A 48 -8.76 -0.55 -16.64
CA VAL A 48 -9.92 -0.98 -17.42
C VAL A 48 -9.85 -0.47 -18.86
N ILE A 49 -10.11 -1.34 -19.83
CA ILE A 49 -10.31 -1.00 -21.24
C ILE A 49 -11.82 -1.03 -21.53
N SER A 50 -12.37 0.02 -22.16
CA SER A 50 -13.78 0.08 -22.60
C SER A 50 -13.87 0.07 -24.13
N THR A 51 -14.83 -0.67 -24.69
CA THR A 51 -15.29 -0.43 -26.06
C THR A 51 -16.01 0.93 -26.17
N PRO A 52 -16.20 1.47 -27.39
CA PRO A 52 -17.24 2.45 -27.65
C PRO A 52 -18.63 1.90 -27.24
N PRO A 53 -19.59 2.78 -26.90
CA PRO A 53 -20.97 2.38 -26.62
C PRO A 53 -21.70 2.01 -27.92
N VAL A 54 -22.39 0.87 -27.92
CA VAL A 54 -23.22 0.38 -29.04
C VAL A 54 -24.69 0.38 -28.60
N ASP A 55 -25.60 0.93 -29.41
CA ASP A 55 -27.05 0.79 -29.18
C ASP A 55 -27.49 -0.62 -29.63
N TYR A 56 -27.87 -1.46 -28.68
CA TYR A 56 -28.23 -2.86 -28.95
C TYR A 56 -29.67 -3.05 -29.41
N PHE A 57 -30.49 -1.99 -29.41
CA PHE A 57 -31.83 -2.03 -29.98
C PHE A 57 -31.76 -1.78 -31.50
N GLU A 58 -30.92 -0.84 -31.94
CA GLU A 58 -30.64 -0.64 -33.38
C GLU A 58 -29.72 -1.73 -33.95
N GLN A 59 -28.77 -2.25 -33.16
CA GLN A 59 -27.79 -3.25 -33.60
C GLN A 59 -27.75 -4.48 -32.66
N PRO A 60 -28.85 -5.25 -32.54
CA PRO A 60 -28.94 -6.40 -31.63
C PRO A 60 -27.98 -7.54 -31.99
N THR A 61 -27.62 -7.67 -33.27
CA THR A 61 -26.64 -8.65 -33.74
C THR A 61 -25.29 -8.51 -33.05
N ILE A 62 -24.81 -7.29 -32.79
CA ILE A 62 -23.50 -7.05 -32.15
C ILE A 62 -23.50 -7.53 -30.69
N ALA A 63 -24.61 -7.38 -29.98
CA ALA A 63 -24.75 -7.90 -28.62
C ALA A 63 -24.82 -9.44 -28.61
N CYS A 64 -25.60 -10.03 -29.51
CA CYS A 64 -25.69 -11.48 -29.68
C CYS A 64 -24.35 -12.10 -30.09
N ASP A 65 -23.64 -11.51 -31.06
CA ASP A 65 -22.33 -11.96 -31.52
C ASP A 65 -21.29 -11.87 -30.40
N TYR A 66 -21.28 -10.81 -29.59
CA TYR A 66 -20.38 -10.73 -28.44
C TYR A 66 -20.64 -11.84 -27.43
N LEU A 67 -21.91 -12.05 -27.02
CA LEU A 67 -22.28 -13.11 -26.10
C LEU A 67 -21.96 -14.51 -26.66
N TYR A 68 -22.20 -14.73 -27.95
CA TYR A 68 -21.88 -15.97 -28.64
C TYR A 68 -20.37 -16.26 -28.68
N HIS A 69 -19.53 -15.25 -28.91
CA HIS A 69 -18.08 -15.41 -28.82
C HIS A 69 -17.62 -15.63 -27.37
N LEU A 70 -18.15 -14.86 -26.41
CA LEU A 70 -17.80 -14.97 -24.99
C LEU A 70 -18.11 -16.36 -24.43
N CYS A 71 -19.30 -16.90 -24.70
CA CYS A 71 -19.71 -18.26 -24.31
C CYS A 71 -18.93 -19.39 -25.02
N ARG A 72 -18.04 -19.05 -25.96
CA ARG A 72 -17.16 -20.00 -26.68
C ARG A 72 -15.68 -19.85 -26.32
N LEU A 73 -15.33 -18.92 -25.41
CA LEU A 73 -13.99 -18.81 -24.84
C LEU A 73 -13.80 -19.89 -23.77
N GLY A 74 -12.61 -20.52 -23.75
CA GLY A 74 -12.18 -21.34 -22.61
C GLY A 74 -11.75 -20.48 -21.42
N ASP A 75 -11.59 -21.09 -20.24
CA ASP A 75 -11.37 -20.39 -18.97
C ASP A 75 -10.20 -19.40 -19.00
N ASP A 76 -9.03 -19.78 -19.53
CA ASP A 76 -7.88 -18.90 -19.74
C ASP A 76 -8.21 -17.65 -20.58
N SER A 77 -9.07 -17.81 -21.60
CA SER A 77 -9.53 -16.73 -22.49
C SER A 77 -10.64 -15.88 -21.87
N LEU A 78 -11.37 -16.42 -20.89
CA LEU A 78 -12.23 -15.69 -19.97
C LEU A 78 -11.45 -15.01 -18.82
N GLY A 79 -10.12 -15.16 -18.80
CA GLY A 79 -9.22 -14.51 -17.86
C GLY A 79 -9.06 -15.21 -16.52
N PHE A 80 -9.45 -16.48 -16.39
CA PHE A 80 -9.04 -17.31 -15.24
C PHE A 80 -7.53 -17.61 -15.30
N ASP A 81 -6.93 -17.89 -14.14
CA ASP A 81 -5.54 -18.32 -14.03
C ASP A 81 -5.41 -19.85 -14.20
N PRO A 82 -4.81 -20.38 -15.28
CA PRO A 82 -4.63 -21.82 -15.49
C PRO A 82 -3.74 -22.51 -14.44
N THR A 83 -3.05 -21.76 -13.58
CA THR A 83 -2.26 -22.31 -12.47
C THR A 83 -3.05 -22.43 -11.16
N ALA A 84 -4.33 -22.08 -11.16
CA ALA A 84 -5.21 -22.11 -9.99
C ALA A 84 -6.44 -23.00 -10.25
N THR A 85 -6.34 -24.29 -9.90
CA THR A 85 -7.46 -25.23 -10.05
C THR A 85 -8.48 -25.02 -8.93
N ARG A 86 -9.72 -24.63 -9.24
CA ARG A 86 -10.81 -24.63 -8.25
C ARG A 86 -11.19 -26.07 -7.89
N LEU A 87 -11.20 -26.37 -6.59
CA LEU A 87 -11.54 -27.68 -6.05
C LEU A 87 -13.06 -27.81 -5.84
N ARG A 88 -13.57 -29.02 -6.02
CA ARG A 88 -14.96 -29.43 -5.80
C ARG A 88 -15.03 -30.42 -4.61
N PRO A 89 -16.18 -30.57 -3.93
CA PRO A 89 -16.31 -31.49 -2.78
C PRO A 89 -15.92 -32.95 -3.05
N ASN A 90 -15.94 -33.38 -4.33
CA ASN A 90 -15.58 -34.74 -4.73
C ASN A 90 -14.07 -34.93 -5.00
N ASP A 91 -13.27 -33.86 -4.96
CA ASP A 91 -11.82 -33.94 -5.24
C ASP A 91 -11.05 -34.42 -3.99
N VAL A 92 -10.08 -35.31 -4.18
CA VAL A 92 -9.26 -35.86 -3.08
C VAL A 92 -8.52 -34.74 -2.32
N ASP A 93 -8.12 -33.68 -3.01
CA ASP A 93 -7.49 -32.51 -2.39
C ASP A 93 -8.46 -31.70 -1.52
N PHE A 94 -9.76 -31.65 -1.86
CA PHE A 94 -10.77 -30.97 -1.04
C PHE A 94 -10.87 -31.63 0.34
N LEU A 95 -11.00 -32.96 0.36
CA LEU A 95 -11.02 -33.76 1.59
C LEU A 95 -9.67 -33.71 2.34
N ARG A 96 -8.54 -33.59 1.61
CA ARG A 96 -7.22 -33.40 2.25
C ARG A 96 -7.17 -32.10 3.05
N MET A 97 -7.83 -31.04 2.59
CA MET A 97 -7.92 -29.77 3.34
C MET A 97 -8.75 -29.93 4.62
N ASP A 98 -9.90 -30.61 4.54
CA ASP A 98 -10.72 -30.88 5.74
C ASP A 98 -9.95 -31.68 6.79
N VAL A 99 -9.24 -32.74 6.37
CA VAL A 99 -8.39 -33.55 7.25
C VAL A 99 -7.22 -32.73 7.82
N ALA A 100 -6.55 -31.91 7.02
CA ALA A 100 -5.45 -31.05 7.49
C ALA A 100 -5.94 -30.00 8.50
N ALA A 101 -7.20 -29.56 8.42
CA ALA A 101 -7.81 -28.62 9.35
C ALA A 101 -8.23 -29.24 10.70
N LEU A 102 -8.26 -30.57 10.86
CA LEU A 102 -8.59 -31.22 12.14
C LEU A 102 -7.45 -31.01 13.17
N PRO A 103 -7.75 -30.67 14.45
CA PRO A 103 -6.72 -30.53 15.49
C PRO A 103 -5.82 -31.78 15.60
N ASP A 104 -4.51 -31.55 15.75
CA ASP A 104 -3.52 -32.61 16.00
C ASP A 104 -3.05 -32.54 17.46
N ALA A 105 -2.82 -33.68 18.10
CA ALA A 105 -2.25 -33.73 19.45
C ALA A 105 -0.80 -33.20 19.51
N LYS A 106 -0.16 -32.99 18.34
CA LYS A 106 1.14 -32.32 18.18
C LYS A 106 1.03 -30.81 17.92
N ASP A 107 -0.17 -30.23 17.92
CA ASP A 107 -0.33 -28.78 17.77
C ASP A 107 0.18 -28.07 19.04
N VAL A 108 1.23 -27.26 18.89
CA VAL A 108 1.88 -26.54 20.00
C VAL A 108 1.18 -25.19 20.20
N ASP A 109 0.87 -24.84 21.44
CA ASP A 109 0.46 -23.46 21.73
C ASP A 109 1.65 -22.49 21.73
N HIS A 110 1.39 -21.32 21.18
CA HIS A 110 2.31 -20.23 20.90
C HIS A 110 2.52 -19.22 22.04
N SER A 111 1.76 -19.27 23.14
CA SER A 111 1.86 -18.26 24.21
C SER A 111 3.25 -18.28 24.86
N GLU A 112 3.80 -17.10 25.17
CA GLU A 112 5.12 -17.01 25.81
C GLU A 112 5.12 -17.67 27.19
N ARG A 113 6.10 -18.55 27.43
CA ARG A 113 6.25 -19.35 28.65
C ARG A 113 7.58 -20.13 28.65
N ASP A 114 8.02 -20.53 29.83
CA ASP A 114 9.06 -21.55 30.00
C ASP A 114 8.53 -22.91 29.51
N LEU A 115 9.41 -23.77 29.00
CA LEU A 115 9.07 -25.10 28.50
C LEU A 115 9.91 -26.17 29.22
N SER A 116 9.33 -27.34 29.43
CA SER A 116 10.07 -28.52 29.91
C SER A 116 10.75 -29.24 28.75
N GLU A 117 11.82 -29.99 29.04
CA GLU A 117 12.50 -30.86 28.09
C GLU A 117 11.52 -31.88 27.47
N GLY A 118 11.21 -31.69 26.19
CA GLY A 118 10.33 -32.57 25.42
C GLY A 118 8.86 -32.12 25.29
N ASP A 119 8.49 -30.95 25.82
CA ASP A 119 7.16 -30.30 25.60
C ASP A 119 6.92 -29.99 24.12
N VAL A 120 7.98 -29.60 23.42
CA VAL A 120 7.98 -29.32 21.97
C VAL A 120 8.90 -30.34 21.30
N ARG A 121 8.38 -31.03 20.28
CA ARG A 121 9.13 -32.03 19.49
C ARG A 121 8.92 -31.76 18.02
N GLU A 122 10.00 -31.53 17.28
CA GLU A 122 9.93 -31.30 15.85
C GLU A 122 9.70 -32.60 15.06
N PRO A 123 9.00 -32.55 13.91
CA PRO A 123 8.25 -31.40 13.39
C PRO A 123 6.88 -31.27 14.07
N PHE A 124 6.51 -30.03 14.42
CA PHE A 124 5.21 -29.66 14.98
C PHE A 124 4.50 -28.61 14.10
N THR A 125 3.32 -28.17 14.51
CA THR A 125 2.59 -27.02 13.93
C THR A 125 2.05 -26.18 15.07
N PHE A 126 2.04 -24.85 14.96
CA PHE A 126 1.39 -24.03 15.98
C PHE A 126 -0.14 -24.10 15.84
N ALA A 127 -0.85 -24.24 16.96
CA ALA A 127 -2.31 -24.38 16.98
C ALA A 127 -3.05 -23.24 16.25
N TYR A 128 -2.51 -22.01 16.30
CA TYR A 128 -3.08 -20.87 15.57
C TYR A 128 -3.01 -21.03 14.06
N ILE A 129 -1.96 -21.66 13.51
CA ILE A 129 -1.79 -21.87 12.05
C ILE A 129 -2.90 -22.77 11.54
N ARG A 130 -3.17 -23.87 12.25
CA ARG A 130 -4.25 -24.78 11.88
C ARG A 130 -5.63 -24.16 12.08
N SER A 131 -5.79 -23.29 13.09
CA SER A 131 -7.01 -22.51 13.31
C SER A 131 -7.28 -21.53 12.15
N LEU A 132 -6.26 -20.78 11.70
CA LEU A 132 -6.33 -19.90 10.54
C LEU A 132 -6.64 -20.70 9.26
N PHE A 133 -5.99 -21.84 9.05
CA PHE A 133 -6.28 -22.70 7.90
C PHE A 133 -7.72 -23.21 7.92
N ARG A 134 -8.21 -23.72 9.06
CA ARG A 134 -9.61 -24.15 9.26
C ARG A 134 -10.59 -23.02 8.98
N THR A 135 -10.30 -21.81 9.48
CA THR A 135 -11.11 -20.61 9.22
C THR A 135 -11.12 -20.22 7.73
N SER A 136 -10.08 -20.55 6.97
CA SER A 136 -10.05 -20.36 5.52
C SER A 136 -10.97 -21.32 4.75
N LEU A 137 -11.43 -22.42 5.37
CA LEU A 137 -12.28 -23.45 4.74
C LEU A 137 -13.80 -23.19 4.85
N ASP A 138 -14.15 -21.94 5.22
CA ASP A 138 -15.48 -21.31 5.16
C ASP A 138 -16.37 -21.91 4.05
N CYS A 139 -17.59 -22.34 4.41
CA CYS A 139 -18.40 -23.25 3.59
C CYS A 139 -18.82 -22.67 2.24
N ASP A 140 -18.96 -21.35 2.16
CA ASP A 140 -19.36 -20.65 0.94
C ASP A 140 -18.14 -20.20 0.10
N TRP A 141 -16.91 -20.33 0.62
CA TRP A 141 -15.71 -19.85 -0.06
C TRP A 141 -15.08 -20.92 -0.98
N PRO A 142 -14.74 -20.59 -2.24
CA PRO A 142 -14.12 -21.54 -3.16
C PRO A 142 -12.68 -21.90 -2.75
N ARG A 143 -12.46 -23.19 -2.46
CA ARG A 143 -11.13 -23.78 -2.25
C ARG A 143 -10.39 -23.96 -3.58
N HIS A 144 -9.06 -23.78 -3.59
CA HIS A 144 -8.22 -23.88 -4.79
C HIS A 144 -6.92 -24.64 -4.51
N ARG A 145 -6.38 -25.28 -5.55
CA ARG A 145 -4.98 -25.73 -5.62
C ARG A 145 -4.21 -24.75 -6.52
N LEU A 146 -3.20 -24.10 -5.96
CA LEU A 146 -2.31 -23.17 -6.66
C LEU A 146 -0.99 -23.86 -6.99
N VAL A 147 -0.52 -23.70 -8.23
CA VAL A 147 0.83 -24.10 -8.64
C VAL A 147 1.77 -22.92 -8.48
N VAL A 148 2.91 -23.13 -7.82
CA VAL A 148 4.09 -22.26 -7.90
C VAL A 148 5.14 -22.95 -8.76
N GLN A 149 5.82 -22.19 -9.61
CA GLN A 149 6.88 -22.66 -10.50
C GLN A 149 8.20 -22.04 -10.08
N ASP A 150 9.19 -22.87 -9.75
CA ASP A 150 10.52 -22.44 -9.33
C ASP A 150 11.58 -23.38 -9.92
N GLY A 151 12.64 -22.84 -10.53
CA GLY A 151 13.68 -23.64 -11.22
C GLY A 151 13.18 -24.60 -12.32
N GLY A 152 11.93 -24.47 -12.77
CA GLY A 152 11.25 -25.44 -13.65
C GLY A 152 10.53 -26.58 -12.93
N GLN A 153 10.68 -26.69 -11.61
CA GLN A 153 9.87 -27.56 -10.73
C GLN A 153 8.49 -26.94 -10.49
N LYS A 154 7.54 -27.77 -10.01
CA LYS A 154 6.15 -27.37 -9.71
C LYS A 154 5.78 -27.81 -8.30
N HIS A 155 5.25 -26.87 -7.52
CA HIS A 155 4.82 -27.08 -6.15
C HIS A 155 3.32 -26.81 -6.05
N ASP A 156 2.56 -27.80 -5.57
CA ASP A 156 1.10 -27.74 -5.41
C ASP A 156 0.73 -27.35 -3.96
N TYR A 157 0.02 -26.23 -3.82
CA TYR A 157 -0.42 -25.67 -2.55
C TYR A 157 -1.95 -25.58 -2.49
N LEU A 158 -2.55 -26.07 -1.40
CA LEU A 158 -4.00 -26.00 -1.18
C LEU A 158 -4.35 -24.77 -0.34
N VAL A 159 -5.28 -23.95 -0.82
CA VAL A 159 -5.71 -22.69 -0.17
C VAL A 159 -7.23 -22.53 -0.13
N GLY A 160 -7.72 -21.94 0.95
CA GLY A 160 -9.10 -21.48 1.10
C GLY A 160 -9.23 -19.97 0.89
N LYS A 161 -10.01 -19.32 1.76
CA LYS A 161 -10.16 -17.87 1.88
C LYS A 161 -8.82 -17.18 2.22
N PRO A 162 -8.42 -16.11 1.52
CA PRO A 162 -7.18 -15.41 1.84
C PRO A 162 -7.26 -14.81 3.26
N THR A 163 -6.19 -15.01 4.03
CA THR A 163 -6.03 -14.44 5.39
C THR A 163 -5.74 -12.93 5.33
N PHE A 164 -5.19 -12.46 4.21
CA PHE A 164 -4.97 -11.05 3.89
C PHE A 164 -5.31 -10.79 2.42
N HIS A 165 -5.95 -9.66 2.12
CA HIS A 165 -6.00 -9.11 0.76
C HIS A 165 -5.78 -7.59 0.78
N ALA A 166 -5.05 -7.08 -0.22
CA ALA A 166 -4.92 -5.64 -0.46
C ALA A 166 -6.16 -5.11 -1.20
N SER A 167 -6.62 -3.90 -0.86
CA SER A 167 -7.87 -3.37 -1.39
C SER A 167 -7.74 -2.62 -2.72
N GLY A 168 -8.79 -2.70 -3.52
CA GLY A 168 -8.93 -2.12 -4.86
C GLY A 168 -8.77 -3.11 -6.01
N THR A 169 -9.33 -2.71 -7.15
CA THR A 169 -9.26 -3.42 -8.42
C THR A 169 -7.85 -3.40 -9.05
N MET A 170 -7.11 -2.30 -8.92
CA MET A 170 -5.82 -2.04 -9.58
C MET A 170 -4.62 -2.04 -8.62
N GLY A 171 -3.42 -2.28 -9.14
CA GLY A 171 -2.15 -2.32 -8.39
C GLY A 171 -1.72 -3.74 -7.98
N ARG A 172 -0.93 -3.84 -6.90
CA ARG A 172 -0.30 -5.12 -6.46
C ARG A 172 -1.30 -6.25 -6.23
N GLY A 173 -2.56 -5.95 -5.87
CA GLY A 173 -3.64 -6.94 -5.77
C GLY A 173 -3.36 -8.11 -4.82
N THR A 174 -2.43 -7.92 -3.87
CA THR A 174 -1.79 -8.95 -3.06
C THR A 174 -2.80 -9.75 -2.25
N ARG A 175 -2.67 -11.08 -2.29
CA ARG A 175 -3.40 -12.03 -1.44
C ARG A 175 -2.39 -12.86 -0.64
N GLY A 176 -2.66 -13.04 0.65
CA GLY A 176 -1.84 -13.83 1.57
C GLY A 176 -2.65 -14.98 2.15
N TYR A 177 -2.09 -16.19 2.12
CA TYR A 177 -2.76 -17.42 2.51
C TYR A 177 -1.91 -18.23 3.49
N VAL A 178 -2.54 -18.74 4.54
CA VAL A 178 -2.08 -20.00 5.14
C VAL A 178 -2.36 -21.11 4.13
N ALA A 179 -1.31 -21.70 3.57
CA ALA A 179 -1.41 -22.71 2.53
C ALA A 179 -0.87 -24.05 3.02
N TYR A 180 -1.41 -25.15 2.51
CA TYR A 180 -0.98 -26.51 2.82
C TYR A 180 -0.23 -27.12 1.63
N GLU A 181 1.04 -27.49 1.79
CA GLU A 181 1.86 -28.07 0.72
C GLU A 181 1.58 -29.57 0.56
N CYS A 182 1.21 -30.00 -0.65
CA CYS A 182 0.83 -31.39 -0.93
C CYS A 182 1.96 -32.42 -0.74
N SER A 183 3.21 -32.02 -0.94
CA SER A 183 4.42 -32.85 -0.88
C SER A 183 4.90 -33.07 0.56
N SER A 184 5.24 -31.98 1.27
CA SER A 184 5.80 -32.01 2.62
C SER A 184 4.75 -32.17 3.73
N ARG A 185 3.46 -31.98 3.40
CA ARG A 185 2.32 -31.97 4.34
C ARG A 185 2.40 -30.90 5.43
N ARG A 186 3.18 -29.84 5.19
CA ARG A 186 3.35 -28.69 6.08
C ARG A 186 2.39 -27.55 5.72
N PHE A 187 2.15 -26.69 6.70
CA PHE A 187 1.64 -25.34 6.45
C PHE A 187 2.78 -24.38 6.12
N VAL A 188 2.50 -23.42 5.25
CA VAL A 188 3.42 -22.36 4.79
C VAL A 188 2.63 -21.07 4.54
N TRP A 189 3.31 -19.94 4.44
CA TRP A 189 2.70 -18.67 4.02
C TRP A 189 2.91 -18.47 2.51
N LEU A 190 1.81 -18.42 1.75
CA LEU A 190 1.83 -18.17 0.31
C LEU A 190 1.33 -16.76 0.01
N LYS A 191 2.14 -15.99 -0.72
CA LYS A 191 1.83 -14.63 -1.20
C LYS A 191 1.65 -14.66 -2.71
N ASP A 192 0.52 -14.15 -3.18
CA ASP A 192 0.06 -14.14 -4.58
C ASP A 192 -0.18 -12.67 -4.98
N ALA A 193 0.63 -12.12 -5.88
CA ALA A 193 0.73 -10.68 -6.08
C ALA A 193 1.09 -10.27 -7.52
N TRP A 194 0.87 -9.00 -7.85
CA TRP A 194 1.15 -8.41 -9.15
C TRP A 194 2.28 -7.38 -9.04
N ARG A 195 3.51 -7.76 -9.40
CA ARG A 195 4.68 -6.87 -9.34
C ARG A 195 4.73 -5.99 -10.59
N ALA A 196 5.15 -4.73 -10.46
CA ALA A 196 5.26 -3.83 -11.61
C ALA A 196 6.37 -4.30 -12.58
N SER A 197 6.06 -4.49 -13.86
CA SER A 197 6.93 -5.17 -14.83
C SER A 197 8.21 -4.40 -15.19
N TYR A 198 8.24 -3.07 -14.95
CA TYR A 198 9.46 -2.26 -15.10
C TYR A 198 10.48 -2.49 -13.96
N LYS A 199 10.12 -3.22 -12.89
CA LYS A 199 11.11 -3.81 -11.97
C LYS A 199 11.81 -4.96 -12.69
N ILE A 200 12.85 -4.60 -13.45
CA ILE A 200 13.90 -5.50 -13.97
C ILE A 200 14.84 -5.95 -12.82
N THR A 201 14.79 -5.25 -11.69
CA THR A 201 15.41 -5.60 -10.41
C THR A 201 14.95 -6.95 -9.86
N ASP A 202 15.73 -7.50 -8.93
CA ASP A 202 15.43 -8.69 -8.13
C ASP A 202 13.95 -8.78 -7.69
N ARG A 203 13.38 -9.98 -7.76
CA ARG A 203 12.07 -10.33 -7.20
C ARG A 203 12.22 -10.54 -5.69
N GLU A 204 11.12 -10.45 -4.93
CA GLU A 204 11.12 -10.63 -3.47
C GLU A 204 11.85 -11.92 -3.02
N GLY A 205 11.60 -13.03 -3.70
CA GLY A 205 12.29 -14.31 -3.46
C GLY A 205 13.78 -14.31 -3.85
N ASP A 206 14.19 -13.59 -4.90
CA ASP A 206 15.63 -13.46 -5.22
C ASP A 206 16.36 -12.70 -4.09
N ILE A 207 15.68 -11.75 -3.45
CA ILE A 207 16.20 -10.98 -2.32
C ILE A 207 16.23 -11.88 -1.07
N LEU A 208 15.12 -12.53 -0.71
CA LEU A 208 15.05 -13.46 0.42
C LEU A 208 16.09 -14.59 0.30
N ALA A 209 16.32 -15.14 -0.89
CA ALA A 209 17.37 -16.12 -1.15
C ALA A 209 18.76 -15.59 -0.77
N LYS A 210 19.09 -14.34 -1.15
CA LYS A 210 20.34 -13.67 -0.76
C LYS A 210 20.43 -13.46 0.75
N LEU A 211 19.33 -13.04 1.40
CA LEU A 211 19.29 -12.83 2.85
C LEU A 211 19.46 -14.15 3.64
N ASN A 212 18.77 -15.21 3.24
CA ASN A 212 18.85 -16.53 3.87
C ASN A 212 20.24 -17.17 3.65
N ALA A 213 20.80 -17.08 2.43
CA ALA A 213 22.16 -17.55 2.14
C ALA A 213 23.23 -16.79 2.95
N ALA A 214 23.04 -15.49 3.16
CA ALA A 214 23.87 -14.66 4.03
C ALA A 214 23.57 -14.83 5.54
N LYS A 215 22.75 -15.83 5.92
CA LYS A 215 22.33 -16.13 7.30
C LYS A 215 21.89 -14.89 8.07
N VAL A 216 21.01 -14.09 7.47
CA VAL A 216 20.33 -12.98 8.15
C VAL A 216 19.25 -13.56 9.06
N THR A 217 19.25 -13.19 10.34
CA THR A 217 18.18 -13.56 11.27
C THR A 217 16.99 -12.61 11.13
N ASN A 218 15.84 -13.01 11.68
CA ASN A 218 14.65 -12.14 11.81
C ASN A 218 14.09 -11.62 10.45
N VAL A 219 14.27 -12.42 9.40
CA VAL A 219 13.61 -12.30 8.08
C VAL A 219 12.95 -13.64 7.71
N PRO A 220 11.97 -13.69 6.80
CA PRO A 220 11.34 -14.94 6.38
C PRO A 220 12.32 -15.91 5.72
N THR A 221 12.09 -17.22 5.91
CA THR A 221 12.77 -18.30 5.20
C THR A 221 12.03 -18.62 3.91
N LEU A 222 12.69 -18.43 2.77
CA LEU A 222 12.17 -18.76 1.45
C LEU A 222 11.99 -20.28 1.29
N VAL A 223 10.85 -20.69 0.71
CA VAL A 223 10.57 -22.09 0.31
C VAL A 223 10.70 -22.24 -1.21
N CYS A 224 9.97 -21.44 -1.98
CA CYS A 224 10.04 -21.37 -3.44
C CYS A 224 9.38 -20.08 -3.97
N HIS A 225 9.73 -19.64 -5.17
CA HIS A 225 9.05 -18.52 -5.84
C HIS A 225 9.14 -18.53 -7.37
N GLY A 226 8.26 -17.75 -8.02
CA GLY A 226 8.37 -17.50 -9.45
C GLY A 226 7.27 -16.62 -10.02
N ASP A 227 7.52 -16.16 -11.25
CA ASP A 227 6.50 -15.49 -12.06
C ASP A 227 5.50 -16.54 -12.59
N VAL A 228 4.21 -16.21 -12.59
CA VAL A 228 3.12 -17.16 -12.87
C VAL A 228 2.94 -17.32 -14.38
N ASN A 229 3.78 -18.15 -15.00
CA ASN A 229 3.97 -18.19 -16.45
C ASN A 229 4.30 -16.78 -17.01
N ASN A 230 3.89 -16.50 -18.25
CA ASN A 230 4.00 -15.19 -18.89
C ASN A 230 2.75 -14.30 -18.62
N GLN A 231 2.15 -14.38 -17.44
CA GLN A 231 0.93 -13.61 -17.13
C GLN A 231 1.27 -12.14 -16.82
N THR A 232 1.00 -11.27 -17.79
CA THR A 232 1.10 -9.80 -17.65
C THR A 232 -0.23 -9.11 -17.96
N THR A 233 -0.43 -7.94 -17.35
CA THR A 233 -1.51 -7.01 -17.70
C THR A 233 -1.26 -6.38 -19.07
N ILE A 234 -2.30 -6.08 -19.86
CA ILE A 234 -2.16 -5.46 -21.19
C ILE A 234 -2.74 -4.05 -21.29
N THR A 235 -3.42 -3.56 -20.23
CA THR A 235 -4.06 -2.23 -20.25
C THR A 235 -3.04 -1.10 -20.42
N ALA A 236 -1.83 -1.26 -19.87
CA ALA A 236 -0.72 -0.33 -20.04
C ALA A 236 -0.27 -0.20 -21.51
N ASP A 237 0.02 -1.33 -22.16
CA ASP A 237 0.36 -1.40 -23.59
C ASP A 237 -0.72 -0.76 -24.48
N TRP A 238 -1.99 -0.92 -24.11
CA TRP A 238 -3.12 -0.40 -24.86
C TRP A 238 -3.22 1.12 -24.75
N TRP A 239 -3.03 1.65 -23.53
CA TRP A 239 -2.96 3.09 -23.25
C TRP A 239 -1.81 3.76 -24.01
N GLU A 240 -0.59 3.21 -23.95
CA GLU A 240 0.58 3.75 -24.66
C GLU A 240 0.37 3.80 -26.19
N ARG A 241 -0.20 2.73 -26.76
CA ARG A 241 -0.57 2.68 -28.18
C ARG A 241 -1.62 3.74 -28.54
N GLN A 242 -2.61 3.97 -27.68
CA GLN A 242 -3.64 4.99 -27.93
C GLN A 242 -3.08 6.42 -27.81
N SER A 243 -2.30 6.72 -26.77
CA SER A 243 -1.70 8.05 -26.56
C SER A 243 -0.69 8.41 -27.67
N SER A 244 0.13 7.44 -28.12
CA SER A 244 1.06 7.65 -29.24
C SER A 244 0.35 7.85 -30.58
N LEU A 245 -0.80 7.18 -30.82
CA LEU A 245 -1.66 7.46 -31.96
C LEU A 245 -2.24 8.89 -31.91
N LEU A 246 -2.75 9.33 -30.76
CA LEU A 246 -3.30 10.68 -30.59
C LEU A 246 -2.24 11.78 -30.83
N SER A 247 -1.03 11.62 -30.27
CA SER A 247 0.10 12.54 -30.48
C SER A 247 0.49 12.67 -31.97
N ARG A 248 0.48 11.55 -32.70
CA ARG A 248 0.69 11.50 -34.17
C ARG A 248 -0.43 12.17 -34.99
N HIS A 249 -1.64 12.31 -34.44
CA HIS A 249 -2.73 13.03 -35.10
C HIS A 249 -2.66 14.54 -34.82
N ALA A 250 -2.35 14.95 -33.59
CA ALA A 250 -2.12 16.36 -33.26
C ALA A 250 -0.99 16.99 -34.11
N SER A 251 0.14 16.28 -34.24
CA SER A 251 1.28 16.70 -35.06
C SER A 251 1.00 16.76 -36.57
N ARG A 252 -0.01 16.02 -37.07
CA ARG A 252 -0.48 16.15 -38.47
C ARG A 252 -1.51 17.27 -38.66
N ALA A 253 -2.32 17.57 -37.65
CA ALA A 253 -3.30 18.67 -37.71
C ALA A 253 -2.65 20.05 -37.76
N GLY A 254 -1.44 20.22 -37.21
CA GLY A 254 -0.68 21.47 -37.26
C GLY A 254 -0.13 21.87 -38.65
N SER A 255 -0.25 21.00 -39.68
CA SER A 255 0.45 21.16 -40.96
C SER A 255 -0.43 21.65 -42.13
N SER A 256 -1.70 22.02 -41.90
CA SER A 256 -2.65 22.37 -42.96
C SER A 256 -3.15 23.82 -42.92
N ARG A 257 -2.23 24.79 -43.12
CA ARG A 257 -2.55 26.17 -43.54
C ARG A 257 -1.56 26.69 -44.60
N SER A 258 -1.87 26.37 -45.86
CA SER A 258 -1.44 27.09 -47.07
C SER A 258 -1.96 28.56 -47.05
N SER A 259 -1.43 29.54 -47.79
CA SER A 259 -0.20 29.69 -48.60
C SER A 259 -0.17 31.09 -49.24
N SER A 260 1.02 31.68 -49.44
CA SER A 260 1.25 32.70 -50.49
C SER A 260 2.75 32.90 -50.76
N ASN A 261 3.11 33.28 -51.99
CA ASN A 261 4.50 33.42 -52.45
C ASN A 261 5.00 34.87 -52.42
N THR A 262 6.30 35.08 -52.14
CA THR A 262 7.24 35.82 -53.00
C THR A 262 8.69 35.58 -52.55
N SER A 263 9.67 36.01 -53.35
CA SER A 263 11.08 35.58 -53.29
C SER A 263 12.09 36.73 -53.31
N SER A 264 13.09 36.70 -52.43
CA SER A 264 14.45 37.24 -52.69
C SER A 264 15.43 36.93 -51.53
N ASP A 265 16.59 36.39 -51.87
CA ASP A 265 17.81 36.32 -51.03
C ASP A 265 18.54 37.70 -50.97
N PRO A 266 19.66 37.85 -50.23
CA PRO A 266 19.97 37.43 -48.85
C PRO A 266 20.54 38.61 -48.02
N ILE A 267 20.88 38.40 -46.73
CA ILE A 267 22.06 38.99 -46.03
C ILE A 267 22.16 38.44 -44.59
N SER A 268 23.37 38.43 -44.02
CA SER A 268 23.66 37.96 -42.66
C SER A 268 23.62 39.09 -41.61
N LEU A 269 23.35 38.75 -40.34
CA LEU A 269 24.23 39.05 -39.18
C LEU A 269 23.62 38.61 -37.82
N SER A 270 24.46 38.67 -36.78
CA SER A 270 24.27 38.21 -35.40
C SER A 270 23.12 38.84 -34.59
N GLY A 271 22.48 38.08 -33.68
CA GLY A 271 21.59 38.66 -32.65
C GLY A 271 21.11 37.70 -31.53
N ARG A 272 21.36 38.06 -30.27
CA ARG A 272 20.83 37.37 -29.06
C ARG A 272 19.32 37.67 -28.87
N LYS A 273 18.51 36.71 -28.34
CA LYS A 273 17.69 36.90 -27.10
C LYS A 273 16.69 35.78 -26.70
N ARG A 274 16.49 35.70 -25.37
CA ARG A 274 15.26 35.43 -24.58
C ARG A 274 14.58 34.05 -24.59
N LYS A 275 14.76 33.37 -23.44
CA LYS A 275 13.76 32.59 -22.71
C LYS A 275 12.48 33.41 -22.48
N ARG A 276 11.30 32.76 -22.52
CA ARG A 276 10.00 33.29 -22.06
C ARG A 276 9.46 32.36 -20.97
N ALA A 277 8.75 32.92 -20.00
CA ALA A 277 7.99 32.18 -18.98
C ALA A 277 6.50 32.51 -19.15
N GLU A 278 5.63 31.66 -18.64
CA GLU A 278 4.19 31.91 -18.54
C GLU A 278 3.72 31.47 -17.15
N ASP A 279 3.10 32.39 -16.43
CA ASP A 279 2.56 32.18 -15.08
C ASP A 279 1.14 31.60 -15.13
N ALA A 280 0.80 30.76 -14.16
CA ALA A 280 -0.56 30.27 -13.94
C ALA A 280 -1.03 30.68 -12.54
N MET A 281 -1.96 31.63 -12.45
CA MET A 281 -2.47 32.12 -11.18
C MET A 281 -3.38 31.09 -10.50
N VAL A 282 -3.07 30.72 -9.27
CA VAL A 282 -3.95 29.91 -8.41
C VAL A 282 -5.16 30.76 -7.97
N ARG A 283 -6.36 30.22 -8.08
CA ARG A 283 -7.58 30.76 -7.42
C ARG A 283 -8.01 29.83 -6.30
N THR A 284 -7.82 30.29 -5.07
CA THR A 284 -8.24 29.59 -3.85
C THR A 284 -9.76 29.70 -3.66
N LEU A 285 -10.41 28.62 -3.21
CA LEU A 285 -11.76 28.63 -2.65
C LEU A 285 -11.77 27.86 -1.31
N PRO A 286 -12.55 28.27 -0.31
CA PRO A 286 -12.57 27.63 1.00
C PRO A 286 -13.41 26.35 1.00
N MET A 287 -12.90 25.29 1.61
CA MET A 287 -13.58 23.99 1.68
C MET A 287 -14.28 23.82 3.04
N GLN A 288 -15.60 23.63 3.02
CA GLN A 288 -16.37 23.22 4.20
C GLN A 288 -16.32 21.70 4.40
N SER A 289 -16.64 21.23 5.60
CA SER A 289 -16.43 19.86 6.05
C SER A 289 -17.65 18.96 5.87
N ASP A 290 -17.45 17.77 5.33
CA ASP A 290 -18.09 16.56 5.89
C ASP A 290 -17.16 15.33 5.77
N GLY A 291 -17.45 14.28 6.55
CA GLY A 291 -16.59 13.14 6.83
C GLY A 291 -16.71 11.97 5.86
N SER A 292 -16.51 12.20 4.56
CA SER A 292 -16.30 11.13 3.58
C SER A 292 -15.11 11.48 2.67
N MET A 293 -14.14 10.55 2.53
CA MET A 293 -13.05 10.69 1.57
C MET A 293 -13.52 10.14 0.22
N PRO A 294 -13.72 10.96 -0.82
CA PRO A 294 -14.13 10.45 -2.13
C PRO A 294 -13.05 9.56 -2.72
N HIS A 295 -13.43 8.57 -3.54
CA HIS A 295 -12.51 7.90 -4.44
C HIS A 295 -12.13 8.82 -5.61
N ALA A 296 -11.47 9.93 -5.27
CA ALA A 296 -10.80 10.80 -6.22
C ALA A 296 -9.68 10.03 -6.91
N ILE A 297 -10.01 9.44 -8.07
CA ILE A 297 -9.04 9.06 -9.08
C ILE A 297 -8.31 10.35 -9.44
N ALA A 298 -7.11 10.56 -8.88
CA ALA A 298 -6.22 11.60 -9.35
C ALA A 298 -6.05 11.41 -10.86
N GLU A 299 -6.24 12.46 -11.66
CA GLU A 299 -6.10 12.39 -13.11
C GLU A 299 -4.61 12.20 -13.47
N THR A 300 -4.14 10.96 -13.35
CA THR A 300 -2.76 10.59 -13.63
C THR A 300 -2.52 10.64 -15.13
N THR A 301 -2.13 11.80 -15.62
CA THR A 301 -1.68 12.07 -17.00
C THR A 301 -0.37 11.35 -17.37
N GLY A 302 0.16 10.49 -16.49
CA GLY A 302 1.27 9.59 -16.75
C GLY A 302 0.85 8.25 -17.39
N PRO A 303 1.82 7.40 -17.76
CA PRO A 303 1.54 6.07 -18.30
C PRO A 303 1.01 5.11 -17.23
N LEU A 304 -0.02 4.34 -17.57
CA LEU A 304 -0.45 3.18 -16.78
C LEU A 304 0.68 2.15 -16.66
N ARG A 305 0.74 1.44 -15.54
CA ARG A 305 1.83 0.51 -15.24
C ARG A 305 1.49 -0.91 -15.66
N GLN A 306 2.37 -1.53 -16.45
CA GLN A 306 2.31 -2.97 -16.69
C GLN A 306 2.70 -3.71 -15.39
N HIS A 307 1.99 -4.80 -15.08
CA HIS A 307 2.27 -5.70 -13.96
C HIS A 307 2.38 -7.16 -14.43
N THR A 308 3.24 -7.92 -13.75
CA THR A 308 3.48 -9.36 -13.93
C THR A 308 2.96 -10.10 -12.70
N HIS A 309 2.26 -11.22 -12.90
CA HIS A 309 1.75 -12.05 -11.81
C HIS A 309 2.89 -12.90 -11.21
N TYR A 310 2.99 -12.93 -9.87
CA TYR A 310 4.12 -13.49 -9.13
C TYR A 310 3.65 -14.19 -7.84
N ARG A 311 4.32 -15.29 -7.48
CA ARG A 311 4.13 -16.02 -6.23
C ARG A 311 5.43 -16.22 -5.48
N VAL A 312 5.37 -16.09 -4.16
CA VAL A 312 6.45 -16.46 -3.23
C VAL A 312 5.87 -17.20 -2.03
N VAL A 313 6.60 -18.21 -1.58
CA VAL A 313 6.22 -19.06 -0.44
C VAL A 313 7.31 -18.97 0.62
N MET A 314 6.89 -18.73 1.87
CA MET A 314 7.73 -18.60 3.06
C MET A 314 7.37 -19.67 4.09
N ALA A 315 8.34 -20.13 4.86
CA ALA A 315 8.13 -21.21 5.83
C ALA A 315 7.30 -20.74 7.04
N GLU A 316 7.49 -19.50 7.47
CA GLU A 316 6.88 -18.91 8.65
C GLU A 316 5.48 -18.37 8.36
N VAL A 317 4.46 -18.97 8.99
CA VAL A 317 3.10 -18.38 9.04
C VAL A 317 3.05 -17.41 10.21
N CYS A 318 3.47 -16.17 9.98
CA CYS A 318 3.57 -15.15 11.02
C CYS A 318 2.21 -14.59 11.47
N LEU A 319 2.21 -13.99 12.66
CA LEU A 319 1.09 -13.29 13.28
C LEU A 319 1.22 -11.75 13.09
N PRO A 320 0.10 -11.01 12.91
CA PRO A 320 0.18 -9.56 12.71
C PRO A 320 0.61 -8.81 13.98
N LEU A 321 1.51 -7.81 13.87
CA LEU A 321 2.05 -7.05 15.01
C LEU A 321 0.99 -6.53 16.00
N LYS A 322 -0.23 -6.20 15.52
CA LYS A 322 -1.37 -5.77 16.35
C LYS A 322 -1.83 -6.75 17.44
N ILE A 323 -1.30 -7.97 17.52
CA ILE A 323 -1.65 -8.90 18.59
C ILE A 323 -0.71 -8.84 19.81
N PHE A 324 0.41 -8.09 19.75
CA PHE A 324 1.42 -7.99 20.81
C PHE A 324 0.80 -7.81 22.21
N GLN A 325 1.35 -8.45 23.24
CA GLN A 325 0.67 -8.58 24.54
C GLN A 325 0.84 -7.35 25.45
N TYR A 326 2.04 -6.78 25.52
CA TYR A 326 2.42 -5.64 26.38
C TYR A 326 3.59 -4.84 25.78
N GLY A 327 3.83 -3.63 26.26
CA GLY A 327 4.77 -2.66 25.67
C GLY A 327 6.21 -3.16 25.55
N GLN A 328 6.70 -3.92 26.53
CA GLN A 328 8.02 -4.55 26.50
C GLN A 328 8.16 -5.54 25.32
N GLN A 329 7.11 -6.34 25.05
CA GLN A 329 7.10 -7.29 23.94
C GLN A 329 7.12 -6.56 22.59
N LEU A 330 6.33 -5.48 22.45
CA LEU A 330 6.35 -4.62 21.25
C LEU A 330 7.76 -4.09 20.95
N VAL A 331 8.48 -3.62 21.98
CA VAL A 331 9.87 -3.14 21.82
C VAL A 331 10.81 -4.28 21.41
N SER A 332 10.67 -5.47 22.00
CA SER A 332 11.48 -6.65 21.63
C SER A 332 11.26 -7.07 20.17
N ILE A 333 10.00 -7.13 19.72
CA ILE A 333 9.61 -7.47 18.34
C ILE A 333 10.19 -6.45 17.33
N VAL A 334 10.17 -5.15 17.67
CA VAL A 334 10.75 -4.11 16.81
C VAL A 334 12.28 -4.15 16.83
N LEU A 335 12.91 -4.37 17.99
CA LEU A 335 14.36 -4.53 18.11
C LEU A 335 14.88 -5.67 17.23
N ASP A 336 14.18 -6.81 17.20
CA ASP A 336 14.49 -7.91 16.29
C ASP A 336 14.46 -7.53 14.80
N CYS A 337 13.55 -6.64 14.41
CA CYS A 337 13.48 -6.12 13.05
C CYS A 337 14.57 -5.07 12.76
N ILE A 338 14.98 -4.28 13.75
CA ILE A 338 16.15 -3.38 13.65
C ILE A 338 17.43 -4.22 13.54
N ARG A 339 17.56 -5.33 14.29
CA ARG A 339 18.66 -6.32 14.17
C ARG A 339 18.71 -6.96 12.79
N ALA A 340 17.56 -7.30 12.20
CA ALA A 340 17.48 -7.77 10.81
C ALA A 340 18.00 -6.70 9.83
N HIS A 341 17.45 -5.49 9.89
CA HIS A 341 17.86 -4.39 9.02
C HIS A 341 19.36 -4.06 9.17
N HIS A 342 19.88 -4.00 10.40
CA HIS A 342 21.30 -3.76 10.66
C HIS A 342 22.18 -4.79 9.93
N GLN A 343 21.91 -6.09 10.12
CA GLN A 343 22.64 -7.16 9.44
C GLN A 343 22.64 -7.00 7.92
N VAL A 344 21.50 -6.66 7.32
CA VAL A 344 21.39 -6.45 5.87
C VAL A 344 22.17 -5.21 5.40
N SER A 345 22.21 -4.15 6.22
CA SER A 345 22.92 -2.91 5.88
C SER A 345 24.44 -3.02 5.97
N VAL A 346 24.99 -3.83 6.91
CA VAL A 346 26.45 -3.91 7.14
C VAL A 346 27.13 -5.11 6.49
N LYS A 347 26.41 -6.22 6.23
CA LYS A 347 27.00 -7.38 5.55
C LYS A 347 27.48 -6.99 4.14
N PRO A 348 28.79 -7.09 3.81
CA PRO A 348 29.35 -6.56 2.55
C PRO A 348 28.75 -7.15 1.27
N THR A 349 28.18 -8.35 1.36
CA THR A 349 27.50 -9.05 0.25
C THR A 349 26.06 -8.60 0.00
N LEU A 350 25.52 -7.72 0.86
CA LEU A 350 24.13 -7.25 0.81
C LEU A 350 24.08 -5.72 0.70
N ARG A 351 24.44 -5.02 1.78
CA ARG A 351 24.39 -3.55 1.94
C ARG A 351 23.10 -2.91 1.40
N LEU A 352 21.94 -3.45 1.80
CA LEU A 352 20.62 -2.92 1.40
C LEU A 352 19.94 -2.14 2.54
N LEU A 353 19.06 -1.21 2.16
CA LEU A 353 17.98 -0.63 2.97
C LEU A 353 16.65 -1.29 2.58
N HIS A 354 15.66 -1.34 3.46
CA HIS A 354 14.35 -1.96 3.19
C HIS A 354 13.43 -1.06 2.34
N CYS A 355 13.46 0.25 2.58
CA CYS A 355 12.69 1.29 1.87
C CYS A 355 11.16 1.15 1.93
N ASP A 356 10.62 0.36 2.85
CA ASP A 356 9.18 0.13 3.07
C ASP A 356 8.87 -0.36 4.50
N ILE A 357 9.53 0.21 5.52
CA ILE A 357 9.26 -0.14 6.92
C ILE A 357 7.87 0.37 7.31
N SER A 358 6.97 -0.54 7.67
CA SER A 358 5.56 -0.25 7.92
C SER A 358 4.94 -1.19 8.95
N SER A 359 3.77 -0.81 9.47
CA SER A 359 2.96 -1.63 10.39
C SER A 359 2.49 -2.98 9.82
N GLY A 360 2.50 -3.16 8.49
CA GLY A 360 2.16 -4.42 7.83
C GLY A 360 3.37 -5.34 7.61
N ASN A 361 4.57 -4.77 7.59
CA ASN A 361 5.80 -5.46 7.16
C ASN A 361 6.64 -5.99 8.33
N ILE A 362 6.38 -5.50 9.56
CA ILE A 362 6.86 -6.09 10.81
C ILE A 362 5.82 -7.11 11.31
N LEU A 363 6.25 -8.35 11.50
CA LEU A 363 5.40 -9.48 11.88
C LEU A 363 5.96 -10.20 13.11
N ILE A 364 5.08 -10.91 13.82
CA ILE A 364 5.41 -11.73 14.99
C ILE A 364 5.57 -13.19 14.56
N TYR A 365 6.65 -13.86 14.93
CA TYR A 365 6.77 -15.31 14.80
C TYR A 365 7.20 -15.96 16.12
N PRO A 366 6.35 -16.80 16.72
CA PRO A 366 6.71 -17.57 17.92
C PRO A 366 7.84 -18.55 17.63
N LYS A 367 8.83 -18.62 18.52
CA LYS A 367 9.97 -19.56 18.44
C LYS A 367 10.23 -20.19 19.80
N VAL A 368 10.74 -21.41 19.78
CA VAL A 368 11.47 -21.96 20.92
C VAL A 368 12.90 -21.43 20.85
N ILE A 369 13.32 -20.67 21.86
CA ILE A 369 14.74 -20.36 22.10
C ILE A 369 15.27 -21.25 23.22
N ARG A 370 16.59 -21.32 23.36
CA ARG A 370 17.27 -21.89 24.53
C ARG A 370 18.26 -20.86 25.08
N ASP A 371 18.66 -21.05 26.33
CA ASP A 371 19.77 -20.34 26.96
C ASP A 371 21.14 -20.73 26.35
N GLU A 372 22.21 -20.04 26.76
CA GLU A 372 23.56 -20.25 26.22
C GLU A 372 24.11 -21.65 26.50
N ASP A 373 23.76 -22.24 27.65
CA ASP A 373 24.07 -23.62 28.02
C ASP A 373 23.18 -24.66 27.27
N GLY A 374 22.14 -24.19 26.57
CA GLY A 374 21.23 -25.04 25.80
C GLY A 374 20.30 -25.93 26.63
N THR A 375 20.16 -25.68 27.94
CA THR A 375 19.42 -26.54 28.87
C THR A 375 17.96 -26.16 29.05
N ASN A 376 17.64 -24.87 29.10
CA ASN A 376 16.28 -24.39 29.34
C ASN A 376 15.64 -23.88 28.04
N PRO A 377 14.56 -24.51 27.53
CA PRO A 377 13.80 -24.01 26.38
C PRO A 377 12.67 -23.05 26.80
N TRP A 378 12.44 -22.02 25.98
CA TRP A 378 11.47 -20.95 26.25
C TRP A 378 10.67 -20.65 24.96
N MET A 379 9.34 -20.53 25.06
CA MET A 379 8.50 -20.01 23.97
C MET A 379 8.52 -18.48 24.01
N VAL A 380 8.93 -17.83 22.92
CA VAL A 380 9.02 -16.36 22.81
C VAL A 380 8.50 -15.85 21.46
N TRP A 381 8.00 -14.61 21.41
CA TRP A 381 7.47 -13.94 20.23
C TRP A 381 8.55 -13.08 19.57
N THR A 382 9.25 -13.63 18.57
CA THR A 382 10.33 -12.93 17.85
C THR A 382 9.81 -12.06 16.71
N GLY A 383 10.58 -11.03 16.36
CA GLY A 383 10.28 -10.17 15.20
C GLY A 383 10.72 -10.80 13.86
N ILE A 384 9.91 -10.59 12.82
CA ILE A 384 10.22 -10.90 11.42
C ILE A 384 9.96 -9.66 10.55
N LEU A 385 10.97 -9.18 9.83
CA LEU A 385 10.88 -8.08 8.88
C LEU A 385 10.69 -8.61 7.45
N SER A 386 9.62 -8.19 6.77
CA SER A 386 9.10 -8.81 5.54
C SER A 386 8.68 -7.79 4.45
N ASP A 387 8.39 -8.28 3.24
CA ASP A 387 8.14 -7.47 2.03
C ASP A 387 9.34 -6.66 1.51
N TRP A 388 10.52 -7.30 1.47
CA TRP A 388 11.78 -6.73 0.97
C TRP A 388 11.77 -6.34 -0.54
N GLU A 389 10.65 -6.44 -1.28
CA GLU A 389 10.58 -6.15 -2.72
C GLU A 389 10.90 -4.69 -3.09
N MET A 390 10.91 -3.79 -2.09
CA MET A 390 11.21 -2.37 -2.23
C MET A 390 12.67 -2.01 -1.94
N SER A 391 13.46 -2.97 -1.44
CA SER A 391 14.82 -2.74 -0.96
C SER A 391 15.78 -2.22 -2.03
N LYS A 392 16.80 -1.48 -1.58
CA LYS A 392 17.80 -0.82 -2.45
C LYS A 392 19.20 -0.85 -1.85
N PRO A 393 20.27 -0.90 -2.66
CA PRO A 393 21.64 -0.71 -2.18
C PRO A 393 21.80 0.65 -1.48
N ILE A 394 22.55 0.66 -0.37
CA ILE A 394 22.85 1.88 0.41
C ILE A 394 23.60 2.92 -0.43
N ASP A 395 24.52 2.46 -1.29
CA ASP A 395 25.36 3.33 -2.11
C ASP A 395 24.65 3.82 -3.39
N ALA A 396 23.34 3.57 -3.54
CA ALA A 396 22.55 4.00 -4.69
C ALA A 396 22.27 5.50 -4.67
N GLN A 397 23.27 6.30 -5.08
CA GLN A 397 23.17 7.76 -5.23
C GLN A 397 22.28 8.21 -6.40
N GLU A 398 21.81 7.29 -7.25
CA GLU A 398 20.92 7.62 -8.36
C GLU A 398 19.60 8.22 -7.87
N ALA A 399 19.26 9.40 -8.40
CA ALA A 399 18.00 10.06 -8.11
C ALA A 399 16.81 9.11 -8.44
N PRO A 400 15.84 8.95 -7.53
CA PRO A 400 14.73 8.02 -7.71
C PRO A 400 13.94 8.40 -8.97
N SER A 401 13.89 7.47 -9.92
CA SER A 401 13.17 7.62 -11.18
C SER A 401 11.74 8.10 -10.96
N GLY A 402 11.12 8.76 -11.95
CA GLY A 402 9.72 9.20 -11.84
C GLY A 402 8.76 8.08 -11.43
N ALA A 403 9.01 6.86 -11.90
CA ALA A 403 8.30 5.65 -11.48
C ALA A 403 8.59 5.24 -10.02
N THR A 404 9.81 5.43 -9.51
CA THR A 404 10.15 5.24 -8.07
C THR A 404 9.43 6.28 -7.20
N ARG A 405 9.48 7.57 -7.55
CA ARG A 405 8.80 8.66 -6.84
C ARG A 405 7.29 8.39 -6.78
N ALA A 406 6.69 8.08 -7.94
CA ALA A 406 5.30 7.68 -8.00
C ALA A 406 5.01 6.34 -7.29
N ASN A 407 5.99 5.46 -7.03
CA ASN A 407 5.75 4.25 -6.25
C ASN A 407 5.73 4.52 -4.74
N ARG A 408 6.64 5.36 -4.23
CA ARG A 408 6.56 5.92 -2.86
C ARG A 408 5.19 6.59 -2.60
N MET A 409 4.56 7.12 -3.66
CA MET A 409 3.24 7.77 -3.64
C MET A 409 2.04 6.83 -3.92
N SER A 410 2.28 5.62 -4.46
CA SER A 410 1.22 4.75 -5.02
C SER A 410 1.15 3.36 -4.39
N THR A 411 2.10 2.97 -3.53
CA THR A 411 1.85 1.88 -2.58
C THR A 411 0.70 2.34 -1.68
N LYS A 412 -0.47 1.69 -1.80
CA LYS A 412 -1.67 2.05 -1.04
C LYS A 412 -1.43 1.80 0.45
N GLY A 413 -1.17 2.88 1.16
CA GLY A 413 -0.54 2.82 2.47
C GLY A 413 0.99 2.70 2.34
N THR A 414 1.81 3.55 2.98
CA THR A 414 1.45 4.45 4.08
C THR A 414 2.50 5.56 4.33
N TYR A 415 2.10 6.84 4.18
CA TYR A 415 2.94 7.99 4.61
C TYR A 415 3.10 8.10 6.14
N GLN A 416 2.19 7.47 6.91
CA GLN A 416 2.22 7.46 8.38
C GLN A 416 3.59 7.00 8.90
N PHE A 417 4.28 6.06 8.23
CA PHE A 417 5.58 5.55 8.67
C PHE A 417 6.79 6.20 8.00
N MET A 418 6.62 6.89 6.87
CA MET A 418 7.75 7.51 6.14
C MET A 418 8.37 8.68 6.92
N SER A 419 9.68 8.88 6.79
CA SER A 419 10.41 9.97 7.43
C SER A 419 9.97 11.35 6.93
N VAL A 420 10.08 12.37 7.80
CA VAL A 420 9.75 13.76 7.39
C VAL A 420 10.65 14.23 6.23
N ASN A 421 11.93 13.84 6.24
CA ASN A 421 12.92 14.14 5.20
C ASN A 421 12.48 13.66 3.80
N LEU A 422 11.99 12.42 3.68
CA LEU A 422 11.49 11.85 2.43
C LEU A 422 10.10 12.38 2.05
N LEU A 423 9.25 12.70 3.03
CA LEU A 423 7.92 13.26 2.79
C LEU A 423 7.98 14.70 2.25
N SER A 424 8.94 15.50 2.75
CA SER A 424 9.19 16.86 2.27
C SER A 424 9.86 16.90 0.89
N ASP A 425 10.74 15.94 0.57
CA ASP A 425 11.36 15.80 -0.76
C ASP A 425 11.50 14.34 -1.18
N LEU A 426 10.52 13.88 -1.96
CA LEU A 426 10.46 12.55 -2.55
C LEU A 426 11.58 12.26 -3.57
N SER A 427 12.42 13.24 -3.94
CA SER A 427 13.58 13.04 -4.80
C SER A 427 14.86 12.61 -4.05
N LYS A 428 14.86 12.64 -2.72
CA LYS A 428 16.04 12.22 -1.94
C LYS A 428 16.28 10.70 -1.97
N PRO A 429 17.55 10.25 -1.93
CA PRO A 429 17.88 8.87 -1.61
C PRO A 429 17.46 8.56 -0.16
N VAL A 430 17.17 7.29 0.13
CA VAL A 430 16.89 6.84 1.50
C VAL A 430 18.22 6.69 2.25
N LYS A 431 18.27 7.11 3.51
CA LYS A 431 19.39 6.87 4.42
C LYS A 431 18.98 5.93 5.55
N VAL A 432 19.96 5.43 6.31
CA VAL A 432 19.72 4.69 7.55
C VAL A 432 18.86 5.50 8.53
N SER A 433 19.05 6.81 8.63
CA SER A 433 18.20 7.66 9.48
C SER A 433 16.72 7.67 9.07
N ASP A 434 16.39 7.60 7.77
CA ASP A 434 15.00 7.55 7.30
C ASP A 434 14.32 6.21 7.68
N GLU A 435 15.05 5.10 7.56
CA GLU A 435 14.59 3.76 7.93
C GLU A 435 14.40 3.65 9.46
N LEU A 436 15.33 4.23 10.22
CA LEU A 436 15.27 4.29 11.69
C LEU A 436 14.13 5.19 12.20
N GLU A 437 13.84 6.31 11.53
CA GLU A 437 12.65 7.13 11.84
C GLU A 437 11.37 6.35 11.54
N SER A 438 11.38 5.49 10.51
CA SER A 438 10.24 4.64 10.18
C SER A 438 9.95 3.59 11.26
N PHE A 439 10.97 3.02 11.90
CA PHE A 439 10.79 2.17 13.10
C PHE A 439 10.22 2.96 14.30
N LEU A 440 10.65 4.21 14.52
CA LEU A 440 10.06 5.08 15.55
C LEU A 440 8.57 5.33 15.28
N HIS A 441 8.18 5.64 14.04
CA HIS A 441 6.79 5.86 13.67
C HIS A 441 5.92 4.61 13.90
N VAL A 442 6.44 3.41 13.67
CA VAL A 442 5.76 2.15 14.03
C VAL A 442 5.59 2.01 15.55
N LEU A 443 6.67 2.19 16.33
CA LEU A 443 6.60 2.13 17.80
C LEU A 443 5.58 3.11 18.38
N LEU A 444 5.60 4.36 17.93
CA LEU A 444 4.68 5.41 18.35
C LEU A 444 3.22 5.05 17.99
N TYR A 445 2.99 4.59 16.75
CA TYR A 445 1.65 4.21 16.28
C TYR A 445 1.04 3.08 17.12
N TYR A 446 1.80 2.00 17.36
CA TYR A 446 1.31 0.88 18.16
C TYR A 446 1.17 1.22 19.64
N SER A 447 2.06 2.06 20.17
CA SER A 447 1.96 2.53 21.55
C SER A 447 0.69 3.37 21.75
N VAL A 448 0.50 4.45 20.99
CA VAL A 448 -0.70 5.31 21.13
C VAL A 448 -2.00 4.54 20.87
N ARG A 449 -1.98 3.56 19.96
CA ARG A 449 -3.19 2.80 19.59
C ARG A 449 -3.56 1.67 20.55
N TYR A 450 -2.59 1.10 21.29
CA TYR A 450 -2.82 -0.12 22.07
C TYR A 450 -2.24 -0.11 23.49
N LEU A 451 -1.46 0.88 23.91
CA LEU A 451 -0.95 1.01 25.28
C LEU A 451 -1.68 2.12 26.05
N GLN A 452 -1.86 1.89 27.35
CA GLN A 452 -2.46 2.84 28.28
C GLN A 452 -1.59 4.11 28.33
N SER A 453 -2.22 5.27 28.18
CA SER A 453 -1.54 6.56 28.11
C SER A 453 -2.46 7.70 28.55
N ASN A 454 -1.91 8.90 28.67
CA ASN A 454 -2.70 10.13 28.87
C ASN A 454 -3.46 10.58 27.59
N CYS A 455 -3.39 9.83 26.48
CA CYS A 455 -4.02 10.20 25.21
C CYS A 455 -5.55 9.96 25.22
N SER A 456 -6.31 10.97 25.62
CA SER A 456 -7.78 10.97 25.66
C SER A 456 -8.46 10.70 24.30
N SER A 457 -7.77 10.98 23.19
CA SER A 457 -8.32 10.86 21.83
C SER A 457 -7.30 10.24 20.89
N VAL A 458 -7.12 8.93 20.99
CA VAL A 458 -6.28 8.11 20.11
C VAL A 458 -6.56 8.42 18.63
N THR A 459 -7.82 8.41 18.20
CA THR A 459 -8.21 8.73 16.81
C THR A 459 -7.81 10.16 16.39
N GLY A 460 -7.91 11.13 17.31
CA GLY A 460 -7.48 12.51 17.05
C GLY A 460 -5.96 12.62 16.90
N PHE A 461 -5.18 11.95 17.76
CA PHE A 461 -3.72 11.90 17.66
C PHE A 461 -3.29 11.22 16.35
N ILE A 462 -3.86 10.05 16.03
CA ILE A 462 -3.54 9.34 14.78
C ILE A 462 -3.83 10.23 13.57
N LYS A 463 -5.00 10.89 13.51
CA LYS A 463 -5.32 11.79 12.39
C LYS A 463 -4.34 12.96 12.26
N GLY A 464 -3.99 13.61 13.38
CA GLY A 464 -3.13 14.80 13.39
C GLY A 464 -1.64 14.53 13.15
N TYR A 465 -1.14 13.36 13.57
CA TYR A 465 0.28 12.98 13.46
C TYR A 465 0.58 12.09 12.25
N PHE A 466 -0.31 11.16 11.94
CA PHE A 466 -0.05 10.10 10.97
C PHE A 466 -0.78 10.31 9.64
N ASP A 467 -2.03 10.79 9.67
CA ASP A 467 -2.87 10.93 8.45
C ASP A 467 -2.79 12.31 7.78
N THR A 468 -2.18 13.30 8.44
CA THR A 468 -2.08 14.68 7.93
C THR A 468 -0.87 14.85 7.01
N TYR A 469 -1.11 15.10 5.73
CA TYR A 469 -0.09 15.41 4.72
C TYR A 469 -0.57 16.53 3.78
N ALA A 470 0.21 17.61 3.68
CA ALA A 470 -0.14 18.80 2.89
C ALA A 470 0.42 18.78 1.45
N GLY A 471 1.42 17.92 1.18
CA GLY A 471 2.20 17.93 -0.04
C GLY A 471 3.68 18.32 0.20
N PRO A 472 4.57 18.06 -0.79
CA PRO A 472 5.93 18.58 -0.76
C PRO A 472 5.92 20.12 -0.82
N ASP A 473 7.05 20.74 -0.49
CA ASP A 473 7.26 22.20 -0.49
C ASP A 473 6.38 23.01 0.49
N CYS A 474 5.39 22.40 1.16
CA CYS A 474 4.65 23.01 2.26
C CYS A 474 5.48 23.06 3.56
N GLN A 475 5.44 24.20 4.27
CA GLN A 475 5.93 24.28 5.65
C GLN A 475 5.11 23.33 6.53
N TYR A 476 5.81 22.52 7.33
CA TYR A 476 5.23 21.40 8.09
C TYR A 476 4.44 20.41 7.22
N THR A 477 5.07 19.96 6.12
CA THR A 477 4.64 18.93 5.15
C THR A 477 3.70 17.84 5.69
N CYS A 478 3.97 17.31 6.88
CA CYS A 478 3.17 16.25 7.52
C CYS A 478 2.64 16.63 8.93
N GLY A 479 2.17 17.86 9.08
CA GLY A 479 1.43 18.32 10.25
C GLY A 479 2.19 18.15 11.56
N GLN A 480 1.57 17.49 12.55
CA GLN A 480 2.18 17.31 13.88
C GLN A 480 3.48 16.50 13.83
N LYS A 481 3.65 15.57 12.88
CA LYS A 481 4.92 14.83 12.71
C LYS A 481 6.05 15.78 12.32
N SER A 482 5.82 16.64 11.32
CA SER A 482 6.77 17.69 10.94
C SER A 482 7.09 18.62 12.12
N VAL A 483 6.08 19.12 12.83
CA VAL A 483 6.29 20.03 13.98
C VAL A 483 7.13 19.36 15.09
N THR A 484 6.84 18.10 15.43
CA THR A 484 7.60 17.37 16.45
C THR A 484 9.05 17.10 16.02
N MET A 485 9.29 16.72 14.76
CA MET A 485 10.63 16.36 14.28
C MET A 485 11.49 17.55 13.84
N GLN A 486 10.88 18.67 13.44
CA GLN A 486 11.60 19.81 12.85
C GLN A 486 11.60 21.06 13.74
N SER A 487 10.89 21.06 14.87
CA SER A 487 10.80 22.25 15.73
C SER A 487 10.65 21.98 17.23
N SER A 488 9.70 21.16 17.67
CA SER A 488 9.42 21.05 19.12
C SER A 488 10.27 20.01 19.87
N GLY A 489 10.75 18.95 19.19
CA GLY A 489 11.45 17.84 19.83
C GLY A 489 10.61 17.06 20.86
N VAL A 490 9.29 17.27 20.89
CA VAL A 490 8.38 16.71 21.91
C VAL A 490 7.11 16.16 21.25
N LEU A 491 6.70 14.96 21.68
CA LEU A 491 5.41 14.36 21.36
C LEU A 491 4.32 14.95 22.27
N GLN A 492 3.27 15.51 21.67
CA GLN A 492 2.23 16.26 22.39
C GLN A 492 0.84 15.73 22.05
N ILE A 493 -0.02 15.66 23.06
CA ILE A 493 -1.47 15.50 22.90
C ILE A 493 -2.12 16.89 22.86
N GLN A 494 -3.24 17.04 22.14
CA GLN A 494 -3.89 18.34 21.94
C GLN A 494 -5.03 18.65 22.93
N ARG A 495 -5.53 17.65 23.68
CA ARG A 495 -6.68 17.80 24.59
C ARG A 495 -6.52 16.94 25.87
N PRO A 496 -6.06 17.50 26.99
CA PRO A 496 -5.43 18.83 27.13
C PRO A 496 -4.10 18.93 26.37
N TYR A 497 -3.57 20.14 26.19
CA TYR A 497 -2.26 20.35 25.57
C TYR A 497 -1.13 19.99 26.55
N MET A 498 -0.57 18.79 26.42
CA MET A 498 0.46 18.24 27.31
C MET A 498 1.39 17.27 26.56
N PRO A 499 2.57 16.90 27.10
CA PRO A 499 3.36 15.81 26.57
C PRO A 499 2.59 14.48 26.57
N LEU A 500 2.79 13.65 25.55
CA LEU A 500 2.29 12.27 25.52
C LEU A 500 3.05 11.42 26.56
N GLN A 501 2.33 10.64 27.37
CA GLN A 501 2.90 9.78 28.42
C GLN A 501 2.18 8.44 28.54
N PHE A 502 2.97 7.35 28.66
CA PHE A 502 2.56 5.95 28.88
C PHE A 502 2.80 5.47 30.31
N PHE A 503 3.58 6.23 31.10
CA PHE A 503 3.96 5.90 32.49
C PHE A 503 4.76 4.60 32.61
N SER A 504 5.53 4.27 31.57
CA SER A 504 6.37 3.08 31.44
C SER A 504 7.69 3.43 30.71
N PRO A 505 8.68 2.52 30.60
CA PRO A 505 9.93 2.82 29.88
C PRO A 505 9.75 3.19 28.40
N MET A 506 8.56 2.95 27.82
CA MET A 506 8.19 3.47 26.48
C MET A 506 8.34 4.99 26.37
N ASP A 507 8.10 5.73 27.46
CA ASP A 507 8.29 7.19 27.49
C ASP A 507 9.75 7.56 27.22
N ASN A 508 10.69 6.88 27.88
CA ASN A 508 12.11 7.10 27.69
C ASN A 508 12.55 6.78 26.25
N ILE A 509 12.03 5.68 25.68
CA ILE A 509 12.29 5.29 24.28
C ILE A 509 11.87 6.41 23.34
N LEU A 510 10.59 6.79 23.38
CA LEU A 510 10.02 7.75 22.44
C LEU A 510 10.65 9.14 22.61
N ILE A 511 10.88 9.61 23.84
CA ILE A 511 11.56 10.89 24.10
C ILE A 511 13.01 10.87 23.59
N THR A 512 13.76 9.78 23.82
CA THR A 512 15.17 9.69 23.40
C THR A 512 15.30 9.63 21.88
N MET A 513 14.48 8.80 21.21
CA MET A 513 14.49 8.71 19.75
C MET A 513 14.07 10.04 19.10
N VAL A 514 12.97 10.67 19.57
CA VAL A 514 12.51 11.97 19.05
C VAL A 514 13.57 13.06 19.24
N LYS A 515 14.29 13.11 20.37
CA LYS A 515 15.40 14.06 20.57
C LYS A 515 16.55 13.85 19.58
N CYS A 516 16.90 12.59 19.28
CA CYS A 516 17.95 12.29 18.29
C CYS A 516 17.53 12.71 16.87
N PHE A 517 16.27 12.46 16.48
CA PHE A 517 15.76 12.93 15.18
C PHE A 517 15.60 14.44 15.11
N ALA A 518 15.11 15.11 16.16
CA ALA A 518 15.00 16.57 16.17
C ALA A 518 16.37 17.25 15.99
N ALA A 519 17.39 16.75 16.66
CA ALA A 519 18.77 17.20 16.46
C ALA A 519 19.27 16.89 15.03
N HIS A 520 18.96 15.70 14.48
CA HIS A 520 19.28 15.35 13.09
C HIS A 520 18.65 16.32 12.08
N TYR A 521 17.39 16.73 12.26
CA TYR A 521 16.72 17.71 11.40
C TYR A 521 17.33 19.12 11.54
N LYS A 522 17.72 19.55 12.74
CA LYS A 522 18.42 20.83 12.94
C LYS A 522 19.78 20.86 12.25
N VAL A 523 20.53 19.75 12.28
CA VAL A 523 21.79 19.59 11.54
C VAL A 523 21.55 19.62 10.03
N LEU A 524 20.57 18.86 9.51
CA LEU A 524 20.23 18.87 8.08
C LEU A 524 19.81 20.25 7.57
N ASP A 525 19.04 21.01 8.34
CA ASP A 525 18.65 22.38 7.97
C ASP A 525 19.84 23.36 8.02
N HIS A 526 20.73 23.25 9.01
CA HIS A 526 21.96 24.04 9.07
C HIS A 526 22.89 23.75 7.88
N GLU A 527 23.10 22.48 7.53
CA GLU A 527 23.82 22.07 6.32
C GLU A 527 23.15 22.62 5.05
N ALA A 528 21.82 22.50 4.95
CA ALA A 528 21.06 23.01 3.81
C ALA A 528 21.09 24.54 3.70
N ARG A 529 21.16 25.29 4.82
CA ARG A 529 21.37 26.74 4.81
C ARG A 529 22.78 27.09 4.38
N LYS A 530 23.80 26.43 4.93
CA LYS A 530 25.22 26.61 4.56
C LYS A 530 25.51 26.29 3.09
N ALA A 531 24.71 25.42 2.47
CA ALA A 531 24.79 25.08 1.05
C ALA A 531 24.03 26.05 0.11
N ARG A 532 23.24 27.00 0.63
CA ARG A 532 22.55 28.00 -0.22
C ARG A 532 23.56 29.07 -0.68
N PRO A 533 23.66 29.39 -1.98
CA PRO A 533 24.46 30.53 -2.42
C PRO A 533 23.85 31.83 -1.89
N HIS A 534 24.70 32.76 -1.44
CA HIS A 534 24.27 34.09 -0.99
C HIS A 534 23.38 34.74 -2.06
N ARG A 535 22.10 34.92 -1.74
CA ARG A 535 21.19 35.68 -2.59
C ARG A 535 21.52 37.15 -2.37
N PRO A 536 21.91 37.93 -3.40
CA PRO A 536 22.04 39.37 -3.23
C PRO A 536 20.70 39.93 -2.77
N PRO A 537 20.68 40.98 -1.92
CA PRO A 537 19.45 41.55 -1.41
C PRO A 537 18.53 41.93 -2.58
N PRO A 538 17.19 41.83 -2.41
CA PRO A 538 16.27 42.32 -3.42
C PRO A 538 16.62 43.78 -3.71
N ARG A 539 16.75 44.13 -5.00
CA ARG A 539 16.92 45.53 -5.36
C ARG A 539 15.65 46.27 -4.97
N CYS A 540 15.71 47.04 -3.88
CA CYS A 540 14.79 48.14 -3.69
C CYS A 540 15.03 49.09 -4.86
N ASP A 541 14.09 49.15 -5.79
CA ASP A 541 13.98 50.31 -6.65
C ASP A 541 13.83 51.54 -5.73
N PRO A 542 14.54 52.65 -5.99
CA PRO A 542 14.48 53.82 -5.12
C PRO A 542 13.02 54.27 -5.01
N PRO A 543 12.56 54.69 -3.81
CA PRO A 543 11.18 55.09 -3.63
C PRO A 543 10.82 56.15 -4.65
N SER A 544 9.76 55.89 -5.43
CA SER A 544 9.25 56.83 -6.43
C SER A 544 9.09 58.21 -5.77
N PRO A 545 9.57 59.31 -6.38
CA PRO A 545 9.45 60.64 -5.81
C PRO A 545 8.02 60.87 -5.30
N ARG A 546 7.88 61.21 -4.01
CA ARG A 546 6.59 61.57 -3.46
C ARG A 546 6.13 62.82 -4.20
N ASP A 547 4.98 62.72 -4.85
CA ASP A 547 4.34 63.89 -5.46
C ASP A 547 3.94 64.84 -4.33
N ASP A 548 4.31 66.13 -4.42
CA ASP A 548 4.11 67.14 -3.36
C ASP A 548 2.64 67.61 -3.26
N GLY A 549 1.70 66.70 -3.46
CA GLY A 549 0.26 66.93 -3.53
C GLY A 549 -0.53 66.55 -2.28
N ASP A 550 -0.10 65.53 -1.52
CA ASP A 550 -0.89 64.98 -0.40
C ASP A 550 -0.37 65.45 0.97
N LYS A 551 -0.93 66.56 1.45
CA LYS A 551 -0.69 67.07 2.82
C LYS A 551 -1.47 66.24 3.84
N LEU A 552 -0.92 65.09 4.22
CA LEU A 552 -1.33 64.41 5.45
C LEU A 552 -1.22 65.40 6.63
N ALA A 553 -2.33 65.58 7.35
CA ALA A 553 -2.44 66.62 8.35
C ALA A 553 -1.52 66.36 9.55
N VAL A 554 -0.58 67.28 9.78
CA VAL A 554 0.25 67.30 10.99
C VAL A 554 -0.66 67.63 12.17
N LEU A 555 -0.92 66.63 13.02
CA LEU A 555 -1.49 66.87 14.35
C LEU A 555 -0.47 67.64 15.19
N PRO A 556 -0.90 68.63 15.99
CA PRO A 556 0.02 69.47 16.75
C PRO A 556 0.73 68.67 17.85
N ASP A 557 2.04 68.84 17.91
CA ASP A 557 2.92 68.23 18.91
C ASP A 557 2.57 68.70 20.33
N SER A 558 2.64 67.79 21.31
CA SER A 558 2.33 68.07 22.72
C SER A 558 3.07 67.13 23.69
N ASN A 559 4.35 67.43 23.84
CA ASN A 559 5.23 67.14 24.98
C ASN A 559 5.59 65.68 25.35
N GLU A 560 6.90 65.45 25.34
CA GLU A 560 7.65 64.81 26.44
C GLU A 560 7.26 63.39 26.87
N SER A 561 7.88 62.40 26.22
CA SER A 561 8.91 61.63 26.94
C SER A 561 9.87 60.95 25.95
N GLY A 562 11.17 61.11 26.18
CA GLY A 562 12.19 60.50 25.33
C GLY A 562 12.29 59.00 25.55
N SER A 563 12.01 58.21 24.51
CA SER A 563 12.71 56.94 24.31
C SER A 563 13.61 57.08 23.10
N GLY A 564 14.90 56.84 23.28
CA GLY A 564 15.83 56.76 22.16
C GLY A 564 15.55 55.46 21.41
N ILE A 565 14.78 55.54 20.34
CA ILE A 565 14.83 54.51 19.30
C ILE A 565 16.23 54.61 18.72
N ALA A 566 17.12 53.72 19.16
CA ALA A 566 18.40 53.55 18.51
C ALA A 566 18.15 53.19 17.04
N ASP A 567 18.96 53.73 16.12
CA ASP A 567 18.98 53.24 14.75
C ASP A 567 19.31 51.75 14.80
N VAL A 568 18.29 50.92 14.58
CA VAL A 568 18.46 49.47 14.45
C VAL A 568 19.30 49.26 13.21
N ASP A 569 20.50 48.72 13.39
CA ASP A 569 21.38 48.41 12.29
C ASP A 569 20.85 47.18 11.53
N TRP A 570 20.01 47.46 10.53
CA TRP A 570 19.36 46.43 9.71
C TRP A 570 20.37 45.58 8.90
N ASP A 571 21.62 46.03 8.75
CA ASP A 571 22.70 45.26 8.12
C ASP A 571 23.41 44.32 9.11
N ASN A 572 23.17 44.45 10.43
CA ASN A 572 23.73 43.58 11.50
C ASN A 572 22.68 42.67 12.18
N LEU A 573 21.50 42.47 11.58
CA LEU A 573 20.46 41.56 12.09
C LEU A 573 20.77 40.05 11.97
N ASP A 574 21.98 39.67 11.54
CA ASP A 574 22.41 38.26 11.48
C ASP A 574 22.76 37.67 12.88
N ASP A 575 22.99 38.49 13.91
CA ASP A 575 23.42 38.00 15.25
C ASP A 575 22.30 37.26 16.04
N ASP A 576 21.02 37.46 15.68
CA ASP A 576 19.88 36.70 16.24
C ASP A 576 19.82 35.24 15.73
N LEU A 577 20.72 34.82 14.82
CA LEU A 577 20.74 33.46 14.25
C LEU A 577 21.32 32.37 15.17
N LEU A 578 21.63 32.67 16.44
CA LEU A 578 22.23 31.72 17.39
C LEU A 578 21.42 30.43 17.58
N ASP A 579 20.09 30.52 17.67
CA ASP A 579 19.20 29.34 17.77
C ASP A 579 19.28 28.42 16.53
N SER A 580 19.75 28.95 15.40
CA SER A 580 19.81 28.28 14.10
C SER A 580 21.13 27.54 13.85
N ILE A 581 22.01 27.41 14.84
CA ILE A 581 23.24 26.62 14.79
C ILE A 581 23.09 25.37 15.71
N PRO A 582 23.42 24.15 15.24
CA PRO A 582 23.44 22.97 16.08
C PRO A 582 24.52 23.06 17.17
N THR A 583 24.14 22.83 18.42
CA THR A 583 25.09 22.75 19.56
C THR A 583 25.94 21.46 19.48
N PRO A 584 27.05 21.37 20.23
CA PRO A 584 27.82 20.12 20.34
C PRO A 584 26.99 18.93 20.85
N GLU A 585 26.02 19.16 21.74
CA GLU A 585 25.09 18.14 22.23
C GLU A 585 24.11 17.70 21.13
N GLU A 586 23.59 18.64 20.34
CA GLU A 586 22.72 18.32 19.19
C GLU A 586 23.50 17.56 18.10
N LEU A 587 24.77 17.89 17.85
CA LEU A 587 25.63 17.11 16.95
C LEU A 587 25.85 15.68 17.46
N GLN A 588 25.99 15.49 18.78
CA GLN A 588 26.09 14.16 19.40
C GLN A 588 24.74 13.39 19.40
N LEU A 589 23.61 14.08 19.47
CA LEU A 589 22.27 13.48 19.34
C LEU A 589 21.95 13.13 17.87
N ALA A 590 22.38 13.94 16.91
CA ALA A 590 22.18 13.72 15.48
C ALA A 590 22.99 12.53 14.95
N SER A 591 24.19 12.28 15.47
CA SER A 591 25.04 11.16 15.05
C SER A 591 24.45 9.79 15.43
N LYS A 592 23.73 9.71 16.55
CA LYS A 592 23.07 8.48 17.07
C LYS A 592 22.04 7.83 16.15
N VAL A 593 21.56 8.53 15.13
CA VAL A 593 20.62 8.00 14.11
C VAL A 593 21.26 7.83 12.73
N THR A 594 22.58 8.03 12.60
CA THR A 594 23.32 7.80 11.34
C THR A 594 23.65 6.32 11.11
N THR A 595 23.76 5.54 12.19
CA THR A 595 23.97 4.09 12.20
C THR A 595 22.95 3.42 13.12
N HIS A 596 22.94 2.09 13.17
CA HIS A 596 22.02 1.31 14.01
C HIS A 596 22.47 1.21 15.47
N ASP A 597 23.77 1.36 15.74
CA ASP A 597 24.45 0.86 16.94
C ASP A 597 23.81 1.39 18.24
N PHE A 598 23.71 2.72 18.37
CA PHE A 598 23.09 3.35 19.54
C PHE A 598 21.66 2.86 19.80
N MET A 599 20.85 2.65 18.75
CA MET A 599 19.46 2.23 18.93
C MET A 599 19.32 0.72 19.16
N LEU A 600 20.28 -0.10 18.71
CA LEU A 600 20.34 -1.51 19.08
C LEU A 600 20.71 -1.66 20.56
N ASP A 601 21.76 -0.98 21.00
CA ASP A 601 22.26 -1.04 22.38
C ASP A 601 21.23 -0.47 23.36
N TYR A 602 20.70 0.72 23.09
CA TYR A 602 19.74 1.39 23.97
C TYR A 602 18.41 0.63 24.09
N LEU A 603 17.90 0.05 22.99
CA LEU A 603 16.67 -0.77 23.04
C LEU A 603 16.93 -2.12 23.73
N ALA A 604 18.12 -2.70 23.61
CA ALA A 604 18.49 -3.91 24.36
C ALA A 604 18.59 -3.61 25.87
N GLU A 605 19.28 -2.54 26.27
CA GLU A 605 19.41 -2.11 27.67
C GLU A 605 18.03 -1.88 28.31
N ILE A 606 17.17 -1.08 27.68
CA ILE A 606 15.90 -0.66 28.29
C ILE A 606 14.86 -1.78 28.37
N LEU A 607 15.01 -2.88 27.63
CA LEU A 607 14.17 -4.08 27.81
C LEU A 607 14.36 -4.72 29.19
N HIS A 608 15.51 -4.53 29.85
CA HIS A 608 15.77 -5.00 31.21
C HIS A 608 15.26 -4.04 32.31
N HIS A 609 14.65 -2.91 31.95
CA HIS A 609 14.19 -1.92 32.93
C HIS A 609 12.98 -2.42 33.75
N GLN A 610 13.16 -2.54 35.07
CA GLN A 610 12.18 -2.98 36.07
C GLN A 610 10.83 -2.21 36.16
N ARG A 611 10.58 -1.22 35.27
CA ARG A 611 9.32 -0.45 35.22
C ARG A 611 8.36 -0.91 34.13
N TRP A 612 8.72 -1.90 33.30
CA TRP A 612 7.77 -2.56 32.40
C TRP A 612 6.64 -3.25 33.18
N ARG A 613 5.45 -3.35 32.57
CA ARG A 613 4.26 -3.96 33.16
C ARG A 613 3.58 -4.87 32.14
N LEU A 614 3.25 -6.10 32.54
CA LEU A 614 2.57 -7.07 31.67
C LEU A 614 1.11 -6.68 31.32
N GLY A 615 0.54 -5.71 32.04
CA GLY A 615 -0.82 -5.21 31.86
C GLY A 615 -0.88 -3.74 31.42
N ASP A 616 0.11 -3.23 30.68
CA ASP A 616 0.11 -1.86 30.13
C ASP A 616 -0.73 -1.70 28.85
N ARG A 617 -1.18 -2.81 28.25
CA ARG A 617 -2.05 -2.80 27.06
C ARG A 617 -3.48 -2.34 27.39
N ILE A 618 -4.11 -1.63 26.46
CA ILE A 618 -5.54 -1.32 26.48
C ILE A 618 -6.31 -2.62 26.18
N THR A 619 -6.99 -3.16 27.19
CA THR A 619 -7.98 -4.22 27.00
C THR A 619 -9.11 -3.69 26.11
N PRO A 620 -9.54 -4.42 25.06
CA PRO A 620 -10.78 -4.10 24.38
C PRO A 620 -11.92 -4.07 25.40
N ALA A 621 -12.77 -3.03 25.35
CA ALA A 621 -14.00 -3.06 26.14
C ALA A 621 -14.78 -4.34 25.78
N PRO A 622 -15.31 -5.10 26.76
CA PRO A 622 -16.19 -6.21 26.44
C PRO A 622 -17.37 -5.68 25.62
N PRO A 623 -17.91 -6.47 24.67
CA PRO A 623 -19.16 -6.08 24.01
C PRO A 623 -20.21 -5.82 25.11
N PRO A 624 -20.98 -4.73 25.02
CA PRO A 624 -21.83 -4.30 26.12
C PRO A 624 -22.76 -5.44 26.53
N GLU A 625 -22.68 -5.83 27.80
CA GLU A 625 -23.50 -6.92 28.32
C GLU A 625 -24.97 -6.63 28.00
N THR A 626 -25.61 -7.53 27.25
CA THR A 626 -27.05 -7.50 27.04
C THR A 626 -27.72 -7.82 28.37
N SER A 627 -27.89 -6.77 29.17
CA SER A 627 -28.47 -6.82 30.51
C SER A 627 -29.80 -7.57 30.44
N GLY A 628 -29.97 -8.53 31.36
CA GLY A 628 -31.05 -9.51 31.33
C GLY A 628 -32.42 -8.93 31.69
N ALA A 629 -32.89 -7.96 30.92
CA ALA A 629 -34.24 -7.44 30.98
C ALA A 629 -35.21 -8.55 30.55
N LYS A 630 -35.76 -9.28 31.54
CA LYS A 630 -37.02 -9.99 31.36
C LYS A 630 -38.07 -8.96 30.93
N LEU A 631 -38.51 -9.06 29.68
CA LEU A 631 -39.74 -8.45 29.22
C LEU A 631 -40.68 -9.59 28.87
N ASP A 632 -41.77 -9.67 29.63
CA ASP A 632 -42.89 -10.55 29.33
C ASP A 632 -43.54 -10.16 27.99
N GLY A 633 -44.32 -11.08 27.43
CA GLY A 633 -44.81 -10.94 26.06
C GLY A 633 -45.95 -9.93 25.85
N ASP A 634 -46.27 -9.79 24.56
CA ASP A 634 -47.34 -8.97 23.97
C ASP A 634 -47.02 -7.47 23.74
N SER A 635 -47.67 -6.88 22.74
CA SER A 635 -47.46 -5.52 22.17
C SER A 635 -46.11 -5.30 21.45
N LEU A 636 -46.03 -4.88 20.17
CA LEU A 636 -47.07 -4.56 19.17
C LEU A 636 -46.73 -5.12 17.78
N ARG A 637 -47.76 -5.54 17.04
CA ARG A 637 -47.72 -5.71 15.57
C ARG A 637 -48.60 -4.66 14.88
N ARG A 638 -48.00 -3.68 14.20
CA ARG A 638 -48.59 -2.87 13.11
C ARG A 638 -47.45 -2.32 12.23
N SER A 639 -47.58 -2.14 10.91
CA SER A 639 -48.63 -2.61 9.99
C SER A 639 -48.19 -2.40 8.53
N VAL A 640 -48.33 -3.42 7.68
CA VAL A 640 -48.39 -3.27 6.21
C VAL A 640 -49.60 -4.09 5.74
N ALA A 641 -50.42 -3.52 4.85
CA ALA A 641 -51.77 -4.03 4.57
C ALA A 641 -51.82 -5.04 3.41
N ILE A 642 -52.76 -5.98 3.49
CA ILE A 642 -53.17 -6.87 2.41
C ILE A 642 -54.63 -6.53 2.04
N PRO A 643 -54.98 -6.34 0.75
CA PRO A 643 -56.36 -6.26 0.30
C PRO A 643 -56.87 -7.58 -0.30
N THR A 644 -57.99 -8.06 0.24
CA THR A 644 -58.88 -9.12 -0.31
C THR A 644 -60.33 -8.72 0.00
N GLU A 645 -61.37 -9.04 -0.77
CA GLU A 645 -61.46 -9.63 -2.13
C GLU A 645 -62.54 -8.82 -2.92
N THR A 646 -63.39 -9.26 -3.87
CA THR A 646 -63.79 -10.59 -4.37
C THR A 646 -64.26 -10.49 -5.83
N SER A 647 -64.18 -11.58 -6.62
CA SER A 647 -65.30 -12.17 -7.42
C SER A 647 -64.94 -12.85 -8.77
N THR A 648 -65.68 -13.93 -9.05
CA THR A 648 -65.96 -14.56 -10.37
C THR A 648 -64.79 -14.86 -11.31
N GLY A 649 -64.31 -16.11 -11.24
CA GLY A 649 -63.20 -16.63 -12.03
C GLY A 649 -63.47 -17.05 -13.48
N ASN A 650 -62.48 -17.72 -14.07
CA ASN A 650 -62.72 -18.85 -14.98
C ASN A 650 -61.50 -19.79 -15.14
N LYS A 651 -61.77 -20.99 -15.65
CA LYS A 651 -60.87 -22.16 -15.69
C LYS A 651 -59.68 -22.02 -16.65
N ARG A 652 -58.49 -22.53 -16.25
CA ARG A 652 -57.80 -23.65 -16.95
C ARG A 652 -56.56 -24.17 -16.18
N LEU A 653 -56.46 -25.50 -16.05
CA LEU A 653 -55.23 -26.22 -15.65
C LEU A 653 -54.53 -26.81 -16.89
N ARG A 654 -53.20 -26.94 -16.82
CA ARG A 654 -52.36 -28.06 -17.31
C ARG A 654 -50.88 -27.67 -17.11
N THR A 655 -49.88 -28.51 -16.80
CA THR A 655 -49.68 -29.82 -16.15
C THR A 655 -48.23 -30.20 -16.46
N LYS A 656 -47.50 -30.74 -15.47
CA LYS A 656 -46.29 -31.59 -15.54
C LYS A 656 -45.64 -31.85 -16.90
N GLY A 657 -44.32 -31.64 -17.00
CA GLY A 657 -43.46 -32.30 -17.99
C GLY A 657 -43.16 -33.77 -17.62
N PRO A 658 -42.79 -34.62 -18.60
CA PRO A 658 -42.51 -36.05 -18.39
C PRO A 658 -41.04 -36.36 -18.07
N GLU A 659 -40.78 -37.60 -17.63
CA GLU A 659 -39.46 -38.09 -17.23
C GLU A 659 -38.68 -38.80 -18.36
N ARG A 660 -37.57 -39.45 -17.98
CA ARG A 660 -36.54 -40.09 -18.81
C ARG A 660 -37.09 -41.19 -19.73
N GLY A 661 -36.52 -41.27 -20.94
CA GLY A 661 -36.50 -42.47 -21.78
C GLY A 661 -35.07 -42.85 -22.15
N VAL A 662 -34.75 -44.14 -22.16
CA VAL A 662 -33.41 -44.66 -22.52
C VAL A 662 -33.48 -45.38 -23.86
N SER A 663 -32.63 -45.00 -24.81
CA SER A 663 -32.36 -45.80 -26.01
C SER A 663 -31.03 -45.43 -26.65
N LEU A 664 -30.13 -46.41 -26.79
CA LEU A 664 -29.09 -46.42 -27.82
C LEU A 664 -29.72 -46.89 -29.14
N PRO A 665 -29.14 -46.52 -30.30
CA PRO A 665 -28.29 -47.52 -30.96
C PRO A 665 -27.00 -46.94 -31.57
N ALA A 666 -26.04 -47.81 -31.82
CA ALA A 666 -24.78 -47.47 -32.50
C ALA A 666 -24.81 -47.83 -34.00
N ARG A 667 -24.02 -47.11 -34.81
CA ARG A 667 -23.38 -47.62 -36.05
C ARG A 667 -22.19 -46.75 -36.47
N LEU A 668 -21.34 -47.28 -37.34
CA LEU A 668 -19.98 -46.80 -37.64
C LEU A 668 -19.89 -46.02 -38.98
N HIS A 669 -18.67 -45.53 -39.26
CA HIS A 669 -18.17 -44.95 -40.52
C HIS A 669 -18.56 -43.49 -40.80
N SER A 670 -17.70 -42.65 -41.41
CA SER A 670 -16.25 -42.75 -41.62
C SER A 670 -15.64 -41.41 -42.06
N SER A 671 -14.34 -41.21 -41.79
CA SER A 671 -13.37 -40.30 -42.45
C SER A 671 -13.89 -39.25 -43.44
N THR A 672 -13.57 -37.98 -43.20
CA THR A 672 -13.40 -37.00 -44.29
C THR A 672 -12.31 -35.97 -43.97
N ARG A 673 -11.48 -35.63 -44.96
CA ARG A 673 -10.22 -34.87 -44.81
C ARG A 673 -10.20 -33.64 -45.72
N ARG A 674 -10.31 -32.44 -45.15
CA ARG A 674 -10.04 -31.09 -45.73
C ARG A 674 -10.35 -30.02 -44.67
N SER A 675 -9.78 -28.81 -44.64
CA SER A 675 -8.54 -28.28 -45.25
C SER A 675 -8.25 -26.90 -44.64
N ARG A 676 -6.99 -26.57 -44.32
CA ARG A 676 -6.60 -25.23 -43.84
C ARG A 676 -6.66 -24.18 -44.98
N PRO A 677 -7.35 -23.04 -44.83
CA PRO A 677 -7.10 -21.87 -45.65
C PRO A 677 -5.97 -21.02 -45.04
N ARG A 678 -4.98 -20.65 -45.86
CA ARG A 678 -4.08 -19.50 -45.59
C ARG A 678 -4.59 -18.31 -46.42
N PRO A 679 -4.83 -17.13 -45.82
CA PRO A 679 -4.79 -15.87 -46.54
C PRO A 679 -3.39 -15.28 -46.46
N ARG A 680 -2.78 -15.03 -47.63
CA ARG A 680 -1.55 -14.23 -47.78
C ARG A 680 -1.84 -13.21 -48.89
N THR A 681 -1.98 -11.94 -48.54
CA THR A 681 -1.96 -10.83 -49.52
C THR A 681 -1.44 -9.56 -48.87
N LEU A 682 -0.86 -8.69 -49.69
CA LEU A 682 -0.08 -7.50 -49.30
C LEU A 682 -0.87 -6.21 -49.57
N PRO A 683 -0.43 -5.03 -49.09
CA PRO A 683 -1.30 -3.87 -48.90
C PRO A 683 -1.56 -3.07 -50.19
N MET A 684 -2.67 -2.33 -50.21
CA MET A 684 -2.93 -1.27 -51.19
C MET A 684 -2.63 0.13 -50.62
N ARG A 685 -2.20 1.03 -51.52
CA ARG A 685 -1.88 2.45 -51.22
C ARG A 685 -3.15 3.32 -51.23
N ALA A 686 -3.05 4.47 -50.56
CA ALA A 686 -4.08 5.50 -50.56
C ALA A 686 -4.04 6.39 -51.82
N ARG A 687 -5.25 6.76 -52.28
CA ARG A 687 -5.71 8.00 -52.96
C ARG A 687 -7.25 7.87 -53.02
N SER A 688 -8.05 8.92 -52.84
CA SER A 688 -7.72 10.36 -52.73
C SER A 688 -8.14 10.94 -51.39
#